data_AF-A0A7X5HUM6-F1
#
_entry.id   AF-A0A7X5HUM6-F1
#
_cell.length_a   1.000
_cell.length_b   1.000
_cell.length_c   1.000
_cell.angle_alpha   90.00
_cell.angle_beta   90.00
_cell.angle_gamma   90.00
#
_symmetry.space_group_name_H-M   'P 1'
#
loop_
_entity.id
_entity.type
_entity.pdbx_description
1 polymer ?
#
loop_
_entity_poly.entity_id
_entity_poly.type
_entity_poly.pdbx_seq_one_letter_code
_entity_poly.pdbx_strand_id
1 'polypeptide(L)'
;MEPKDALTMELDREKGCFTFALFGKAFLGSRITARIGKKRARLVSASLGEGEDLFGPCRIWELEYVSPEKGKRRIAARIRLYGDFAVFEAEHLFESKGKEGKDLFGRPHVGFPCFEGEEWETGLSMLSFKRQAPFNHPLQWRGRAVDSLREGKNVPLVAASAAYETAVLSPCSHLLHGTVAIRHQPPRISCGLPRGLGRVPEGTVSQTLLVYGTGVNRTLDRWGQLLQKRWGTRPAPKDGDLLLSHLSYWTNAGSAYWYRTAGKESYEKTLEKLKARHDGIGLRFGSYQLDSWWYKREGEAYTAGITEWEPRKETVRAAYNSLLPWRGGKKALVLFSRDRLSHVQEILKAPLGCHFKQLSNASVYVEEAREAFLCDAFAVPAGEEEGVALFKRIFTHPKWRLAYVVHDWLQWMQDHHPAFRDLELGPAYFRALDRAARQVPVPENPSGHLALQLCMTQPQTTLQSVAMESVSSIRSTADAASFFVEGPKRWWWHLYSSRFIQSLGKYAFYDNRRTRRLLRTPFSADPQMEMVWLGLSCGPIGIGDAIGRENRLLLRKVALEDGRILKPDVPAVPLDRCYLYDPHARDGRLGVAVYSHSSLPALLREGAGTYRLHYLLTWNMHPGGKRVAMRFSLSEAGADPKGLYAVYGHNTGKIQVLSGNWPLETELGPGAWLYQVAAPMEGGVAFFGDVSKHVSGSQDLVHGVRIREGKVEVQGRPPKNGPSCWMFHCEWIVKNALLDGVPVRVSRSGPKVWVEAAFSPGEGKDSYRLELFLEKRRNGE
;
A
#
# COMPACT_ATOMS: atom_id res chain seq x y z
N MET A 1 -5.45 28.55 8.37
CA MET A 1 -4.35 29.36 8.91
C MET A 1 -3.18 28.42 9.11
N GLU A 2 -2.18 28.47 8.24
CA GLU A 2 -0.92 27.77 8.50
C GLU A 2 -0.25 28.44 9.70
N PRO A 3 0.18 27.67 10.72
CA PRO A 3 0.91 28.26 11.82
C PRO A 3 2.24 28.81 11.29
N LYS A 4 2.51 30.10 11.54
CA LYS A 4 3.86 30.66 11.44
C LYS A 4 4.79 29.76 12.26
N ASP A 5 5.83 29.26 11.60
CA ASP A 5 6.95 28.46 12.11
C ASP A 5 6.59 27.25 12.98
N ALA A 6 6.03 26.21 12.35
CA ALA A 6 5.79 24.92 13.00
C ALA A 6 7.07 24.24 13.53
N LEU A 7 8.26 24.61 13.05
CA LEU A 7 9.56 24.23 13.62
C LEU A 7 10.33 25.49 14.01
N THR A 8 10.67 25.62 15.28
CA THR A 8 11.61 26.63 15.78
C THR A 8 12.90 25.93 16.20
N MET A 9 14.05 26.55 15.90
CA MET A 9 15.35 25.96 16.17
C MET A 9 16.40 27.06 16.40
N GLU A 10 17.12 26.96 17.52
CA GLU A 10 18.14 27.92 17.94
C GLU A 10 19.43 27.21 18.37
N LEU A 11 20.59 27.80 18.07
CA LEU A 11 21.87 27.20 18.41
C LEU A 11 22.30 27.58 19.83
N ASP A 12 22.38 26.59 20.73
CA ASP A 12 23.02 26.73 22.05
C ASP A 12 24.52 26.44 21.89
N ARG A 13 25.32 27.50 21.77
CA ARG A 13 26.78 27.41 21.57
C ARG A 13 27.50 26.83 22.79
N GLU A 14 27.00 27.07 24.00
CA GLU A 14 27.62 26.55 25.22
C GLU A 14 27.46 25.03 25.31
N LYS A 15 26.27 24.52 24.99
CA LYS A 15 25.98 23.08 25.02
C LYS A 15 26.35 22.35 23.73
N GLY A 16 26.70 23.09 22.67
CA GLY A 16 27.08 22.55 21.36
C GLY A 16 25.95 21.77 20.69
N CYS A 17 24.71 22.24 20.85
CA CYS A 17 23.50 21.61 20.32
C CYS A 17 22.46 22.65 19.90
N PHE A 18 21.43 22.22 19.16
CA PHE A 18 20.28 23.08 18.91
C PHE A 18 19.20 22.82 19.96
N THR A 19 18.62 23.89 20.52
CA THR A 19 17.30 23.83 21.14
C THR A 19 16.25 23.89 20.02
N PHE A 20 15.18 23.12 20.14
CA PHE A 20 14.14 23.13 19.12
C PHE A 20 12.75 22.86 19.71
N ALA A 21 11.73 23.33 19.02
CA ALA A 21 10.34 22.98 19.29
C ALA A 21 9.60 22.71 17.98
N LEU A 22 8.68 21.74 18.02
CA LEU A 22 7.72 21.49 16.96
C LEU A 22 6.33 21.84 17.47
N PHE A 23 5.58 22.62 16.71
CA PHE A 23 4.27 23.14 17.09
C PHE A 23 4.32 23.92 18.42
N GLY A 24 5.44 24.59 18.70
CA GLY A 24 5.69 25.29 19.97
C GLY A 24 5.92 24.39 21.18
N LYS A 25 6.18 23.08 20.98
CA LYS A 25 6.32 22.08 22.05
C LYS A 25 7.60 21.26 21.88
N ALA A 26 8.05 20.61 22.96
CA ALA A 26 9.13 19.61 22.93
C ALA A 26 8.66 18.27 22.32
N PHE A 27 8.10 18.30 21.10
CA PHE A 27 7.35 17.21 20.49
C PHE A 27 8.16 15.91 20.37
N LEU A 28 9.40 15.99 19.89
CA LEU A 28 10.33 14.85 19.78
C LEU A 28 11.52 15.00 20.72
N GLY A 29 11.34 15.70 21.84
CA GLY A 29 12.43 16.18 22.68
C GLY A 29 12.64 17.69 22.51
N SER A 30 13.67 18.22 23.15
CA SER A 30 13.98 19.66 23.17
C SER A 30 15.35 20.02 22.61
N ARG A 31 16.17 19.02 22.25
CA ARG A 31 17.52 19.22 21.69
C ARG A 31 17.80 18.35 20.47
N ILE A 32 18.50 18.93 19.49
CA ILE A 32 19.09 18.20 18.36
C ILE A 32 20.61 18.16 18.55
N THR A 33 21.17 16.95 18.53
CA THR A 33 22.61 16.71 18.73
C THR A 33 23.20 15.78 17.67
N ALA A 34 24.54 15.76 17.60
CA ALA A 34 25.28 14.75 16.87
C ALA A 34 25.95 13.77 17.85
N ARG A 35 26.08 12.50 17.44
CA ARG A 35 26.71 11.45 18.25
C ARG A 35 27.66 10.60 17.41
N ILE A 36 28.84 10.32 17.95
CA ILE A 36 29.77 9.31 17.42
C ILE A 36 29.78 8.15 18.41
N GLY A 37 29.30 6.99 17.97
CA GLY A 37 29.18 5.84 18.85
C GLY A 37 28.19 6.07 19.99
N LYS A 38 28.62 5.94 21.24
CA LYS A 38 27.77 6.13 22.43
C LYS A 38 27.89 7.54 23.03
N LYS A 39 28.81 8.38 22.55
CA LYS A 39 29.10 9.70 23.11
C LYS A 39 28.51 10.81 22.24
N ARG A 40 28.16 11.94 22.86
CA ARG A 40 27.76 13.16 22.14
C ARG A 40 29.01 13.75 21.48
N ALA A 41 28.92 14.11 20.20
CA ALA A 41 29.99 14.78 19.50
C ALA A 41 30.03 16.25 19.93
N ARG A 42 31.23 16.84 19.96
CA ARG A 42 31.43 18.26 20.32
C ARG A 42 31.34 19.10 19.06
N LEU A 43 30.48 20.11 19.06
CA LEU A 43 30.39 21.10 17.98
C LEU A 43 31.67 21.94 17.94
N VAL A 44 32.24 22.11 16.77
CA VAL A 44 33.48 22.88 16.52
C VAL A 44 33.16 24.20 15.83
N SER A 45 32.35 24.15 14.78
CA SER A 45 31.94 25.31 14.01
C SER A 45 30.47 25.21 13.64
N ALA A 46 29.84 26.37 13.50
CA ALA A 46 28.46 26.50 13.04
C ALA A 46 28.28 27.85 12.34
N SER A 47 27.80 27.81 11.10
CA SER A 47 27.40 28.97 10.31
C SER A 47 25.97 28.79 9.80
N LEU A 48 25.24 29.89 9.70
CA LEU A 48 23.90 29.94 9.11
C LEU A 48 23.98 30.78 7.84
N GLY A 49 23.40 30.27 6.76
CA GLY A 49 23.21 31.00 5.53
C GLY A 49 21.87 30.67 4.87
N GLU A 50 21.72 31.15 3.65
CA GLU A 50 20.64 30.81 2.74
C GLU A 50 21.21 29.97 1.60
N GLY A 51 20.37 29.12 1.01
CA GLY A 51 20.73 28.37 -0.16
C GLY A 51 19.50 27.83 -0.88
N GLU A 52 19.74 27.14 -1.97
CA GLU A 52 18.69 26.55 -2.79
C GLU A 52 19.15 25.16 -3.25
N ASP A 53 18.25 24.19 -3.18
CA ASP A 53 18.50 22.85 -3.72
C ASP A 53 17.28 22.34 -4.50
N LEU A 54 17.27 21.05 -4.82
CA LEU A 54 16.16 20.36 -5.49
C LEU A 54 14.77 20.70 -4.91
N PHE A 55 14.67 20.90 -3.60
CA PHE A 55 13.42 21.19 -2.91
C PHE A 55 12.99 22.65 -2.97
N GLY A 56 13.91 23.56 -3.32
CA GLY A 56 13.68 25.00 -3.40
C GLY A 56 14.58 25.79 -2.44
N PRO A 57 14.29 27.09 -2.22
CA PRO A 57 15.05 27.93 -1.31
C PRO A 57 14.90 27.46 0.14
N CYS A 58 15.99 27.55 0.91
CA CYS A 58 16.07 27.08 2.28
C CYS A 58 17.08 27.89 3.11
N ARG A 59 16.93 27.80 4.42
CA ARG A 59 17.97 28.22 5.37
C ARG A 59 18.87 27.03 5.67
N ILE A 60 20.19 27.25 5.65
CA ILE A 60 21.18 26.18 5.79
C ILE A 60 22.08 26.45 6.98
N TRP A 61 22.10 25.52 7.92
CA TRP A 61 23.18 25.43 8.91
C TRP A 61 24.27 24.51 8.40
N GLU A 62 25.51 24.99 8.39
CA GLU A 62 26.69 24.16 8.19
C GLU A 62 27.41 23.98 9.52
N LEU A 63 27.72 22.72 9.84
CA LEU A 63 28.15 22.30 11.17
C LEU A 63 29.33 21.36 11.06
N GLU A 64 30.24 21.47 12.02
CA GLU A 64 31.32 20.50 12.16
C GLU A 64 31.35 19.94 13.58
N TYR A 65 31.38 18.61 13.69
CA TYR A 65 31.43 17.90 14.95
C TYR A 65 32.67 17.02 15.06
N VAL A 66 33.26 16.94 16.26
CA VAL A 66 34.39 16.06 16.59
C VAL A 66 34.02 15.06 17.69
N SER A 67 34.69 13.91 17.69
CA SER A 67 34.60 12.97 18.81
C SER A 67 35.13 13.60 20.11
N PRO A 68 34.49 13.34 21.26
CA PRO A 68 34.96 13.85 22.56
C PRO A 68 36.16 13.08 23.15
N GLU A 69 36.49 11.90 22.62
CA GLU A 69 37.74 11.20 22.97
C GLU A 69 38.88 11.68 22.07
N LYS A 70 40.15 11.58 22.50
CA LYS A 70 41.37 12.00 21.76
C LYS A 70 41.56 11.25 20.42
N GLY A 71 40.67 11.47 19.45
CA GLY A 71 40.65 10.80 18.16
C GLY A 71 40.14 11.72 17.05
N LYS A 72 40.85 11.71 15.92
CA LYS A 72 40.66 12.55 14.71
C LYS A 72 39.31 12.39 13.97
N ARG A 73 38.29 11.79 14.59
CA ARG A 73 36.99 11.51 13.93
C ARG A 73 36.14 12.76 13.88
N ARG A 74 35.84 13.21 12.66
CA ARG A 74 35.04 14.40 12.35
C ARG A 74 33.76 14.02 11.61
N ILE A 75 32.74 14.85 11.71
CA ILE A 75 31.53 14.78 10.91
C ILE A 75 31.28 16.19 10.40
N ALA A 76 31.12 16.35 9.08
CA ALA A 76 30.49 17.54 8.53
C ALA A 76 28.98 17.29 8.49
N ALA A 77 28.18 18.24 8.98
CA ALA A 77 26.74 18.09 9.04
C ALA A 77 26.06 19.33 8.48
N ARG A 78 24.91 19.15 7.84
CA ARG A 78 24.08 20.25 7.34
C ARG A 78 22.64 20.09 7.82
N ILE A 79 21.98 21.20 8.13
CA ILE A 79 20.53 21.24 8.38
C ILE A 79 19.93 22.22 7.39
N ARG A 80 19.11 21.71 6.47
CA ARG A 80 18.34 22.54 5.53
C ARG A 80 16.90 22.65 6.02
N LEU A 81 16.45 23.87 6.26
CA LEU A 81 15.13 24.18 6.79
C LEU A 81 14.22 24.77 5.71
N TYR A 82 13.04 24.18 5.58
CA TYR A 82 11.96 24.60 4.69
C TYR A 82 10.72 24.93 5.51
N GLY A 83 9.62 25.34 4.86
CA GLY A 83 8.38 25.67 5.56
C GLY A 83 7.81 24.52 6.38
N ASP A 84 7.62 23.36 5.76
CA ASP A 84 6.91 22.20 6.33
C ASP A 84 7.78 20.94 6.52
N PHE A 85 9.10 21.05 6.32
CA PHE A 85 10.05 19.96 6.51
C PHE A 85 11.48 20.46 6.72
N ALA A 86 12.36 19.56 7.16
CA ALA A 86 13.80 19.77 7.26
C ALA A 86 14.56 18.54 6.75
N VAL A 87 15.71 18.79 6.13
CA VAL A 87 16.66 17.75 5.71
C VAL A 87 17.94 17.88 6.53
N PHE A 88 18.27 16.81 7.24
CA PHE A 88 19.49 16.70 8.02
C PHE A 88 20.48 15.82 7.28
N GLU A 89 21.71 16.29 7.13
CA GLU A 89 22.76 15.61 6.40
C GLU A 89 23.97 15.40 7.30
N ALA A 90 24.59 14.22 7.20
CA ALA A 90 25.83 13.88 7.88
C ALA A 90 26.79 13.19 6.92
N GLU A 91 27.95 13.83 6.72
CA GLU A 91 29.09 13.30 5.99
C GLU A 91 30.09 12.67 6.96
N HIS A 92 30.41 11.41 6.71
CA HIS A 92 31.35 10.63 7.51
C HIS A 92 32.79 10.97 7.11
N LEU A 93 33.48 11.85 7.84
CA LEU A 93 34.90 12.19 7.59
C LEU A 93 35.88 11.19 8.21
N PHE A 94 35.44 9.93 8.31
CA PHE A 94 36.25 8.78 8.75
C PHE A 94 35.51 7.48 8.40
N GLU A 95 36.27 6.42 8.18
CA GLU A 95 35.69 5.09 8.01
C GLU A 95 35.15 4.52 9.33
N SER A 96 33.94 3.94 9.27
CA SER A 96 33.39 3.12 10.34
C SER A 96 33.33 1.65 9.93
N LYS A 97 34.03 0.79 10.67
CA LYS A 97 33.89 -0.66 10.55
C LYS A 97 32.61 -1.14 11.23
N GLY A 98 31.88 -2.02 10.56
CA GLY A 98 30.71 -2.71 11.06
C GLY A 98 30.96 -3.46 12.36
N LYS A 99 29.87 -3.87 13.03
CA LYS A 99 29.95 -4.74 14.20
C LYS A 99 29.19 -6.03 13.95
N GLU A 100 29.90 -7.15 14.01
CA GLU A 100 29.29 -8.48 13.91
C GLU A 100 28.17 -8.67 14.93
N GLY A 101 27.15 -9.43 14.52
CA GLY A 101 25.95 -9.69 15.33
C GLY A 101 25.10 -8.44 15.62
N LYS A 102 25.41 -7.29 15.01
CA LYS A 102 24.52 -6.12 15.04
C LYS A 102 23.51 -6.15 13.91
N ASP A 103 22.37 -5.58 14.26
CA ASP A 103 21.17 -5.58 13.46
C ASP A 103 21.15 -4.33 12.55
N LEU A 104 20.63 -4.46 11.32
CA LEU A 104 20.47 -3.36 10.37
C LEU A 104 19.45 -2.31 10.84
N PHE A 105 18.67 -2.61 11.86
CA PHE A 105 17.66 -1.73 12.47
C PHE A 105 18.15 -1.15 13.79
N GLY A 106 19.41 -1.41 14.13
CA GLY A 106 20.03 -0.99 15.37
C GLY A 106 20.51 0.45 15.35
N ARG A 107 21.33 0.78 16.35
CA ARG A 107 21.85 2.15 16.55
C ARG A 107 22.83 2.53 15.44
N PRO A 108 22.88 3.82 15.05
CA PRO A 108 23.81 4.26 14.02
C PRO A 108 25.26 4.40 14.51
N HIS A 109 26.21 4.38 13.58
CA HIS A 109 27.63 4.71 13.82
C HIS A 109 27.79 6.18 14.18
N VAL A 110 27.31 7.02 13.26
CA VAL A 110 27.14 8.46 13.41
C VAL A 110 25.64 8.72 13.51
N GLY A 111 25.21 9.28 14.63
CA GLY A 111 23.82 9.65 14.85
C GLY A 111 23.63 11.14 14.60
N PHE A 112 22.99 11.52 13.50
CA PHE A 112 22.57 12.89 13.22
C PHE A 112 21.36 12.89 12.26
N PRO A 113 20.24 13.53 12.63
CA PRO A 113 20.00 14.18 13.92
C PRO A 113 19.81 13.13 15.03
N CYS A 114 20.21 13.50 16.24
CA CYS A 114 19.76 12.86 17.47
C CYS A 114 18.81 13.80 18.20
N PHE A 115 17.53 13.42 18.30
CA PHE A 115 16.55 14.15 19.11
C PHE A 115 16.58 13.62 20.54
N GLU A 116 16.94 14.47 21.48
CA GLU A 116 17.07 14.16 22.92
C GLU A 116 16.64 15.34 23.78
N GLY A 117 16.57 15.16 25.10
CA GLY A 117 16.07 16.17 26.03
C GLY A 117 15.39 15.52 27.23
N GLU A 118 15.23 16.30 28.30
CA GLU A 118 14.47 15.87 29.48
C GLU A 118 12.96 16.07 29.28
N GLU A 119 12.60 17.09 28.50
CA GLU A 119 11.22 17.42 28.13
C GLU A 119 10.82 16.71 26.83
N TRP A 120 9.67 16.04 26.87
CA TRP A 120 9.03 15.39 25.72
C TRP A 120 7.53 15.60 25.81
N GLU A 121 6.89 15.81 24.66
CA GLU A 121 5.43 15.85 24.59
C GLU A 121 4.82 14.52 25.04
N THR A 122 3.88 14.61 25.96
CA THR A 122 3.17 13.45 26.50
C THR A 122 1.95 13.13 25.66
N GLY A 123 1.49 11.87 25.68
CA GLY A 123 0.27 11.49 24.97
C GLY A 123 0.39 11.41 23.44
N LEU A 124 1.60 11.55 22.88
CA LEU A 124 1.82 11.28 21.47
C LEU A 124 1.48 9.83 21.12
N SER A 125 0.73 9.67 20.05
CA SER A 125 0.66 8.41 19.35
C SER A 125 1.88 8.29 18.44
N MET A 126 2.62 7.20 18.56
CA MET A 126 3.75 6.94 17.69
C MET A 126 3.57 5.63 16.95
N LEU A 127 3.80 5.66 15.64
CA LEU A 127 3.63 4.54 14.72
C LEU A 127 4.94 4.30 13.97
N SER A 128 5.45 3.08 14.03
CA SER A 128 6.65 2.64 13.31
C SER A 128 6.60 1.12 13.17
N PHE A 129 7.31 0.57 12.18
CA PHE A 129 7.43 -0.87 12.02
C PHE A 129 8.20 -1.50 13.19
N LYS A 130 7.62 -2.57 13.74
CA LYS A 130 8.29 -3.41 14.74
C LYS A 130 9.19 -4.44 14.07
N ARG A 131 10.35 -4.69 14.65
CA ARG A 131 11.18 -5.88 14.40
C ARG A 131 10.45 -7.16 14.83
N GLN A 132 10.03 -7.99 13.86
CA GLN A 132 10.07 -9.47 13.84
C GLN A 132 8.95 -10.07 12.96
N ALA A 133 9.33 -11.12 12.23
CA ALA A 133 8.52 -12.02 11.39
C ALA A 133 8.21 -11.51 9.96
N PRO A 134 8.05 -12.42 8.98
CA PRO A 134 7.61 -12.05 7.63
C PRO A 134 6.35 -11.19 7.72
N PHE A 135 6.27 -10.19 6.83
CA PHE A 135 5.14 -9.27 6.71
C PHE A 135 5.06 -8.19 7.82
N ASN A 136 6.19 -7.52 8.11
CA ASN A 136 6.31 -6.45 9.11
C ASN A 136 5.13 -5.45 9.06
N HIS A 137 4.56 -5.17 10.23
CA HIS A 137 3.43 -4.24 10.37
C HIS A 137 3.79 -3.08 11.30
N PRO A 138 3.24 -1.88 11.06
CA PRO A 138 3.37 -0.75 11.98
C PRO A 138 2.69 -1.05 13.31
N LEU A 139 3.34 -0.70 14.42
CA LEU A 139 2.75 -0.73 15.76
C LEU A 139 2.60 0.66 16.32
N GLN A 140 1.45 0.89 16.92
CA GLN A 140 1.17 2.09 17.66
C GLN A 140 1.56 1.95 19.12
N TRP A 141 2.15 2.99 19.72
CA TRP A 141 2.34 3.09 21.17
C TRP A 141 2.01 4.50 21.66
N ARG A 142 1.61 4.61 22.93
CA ARG A 142 1.06 5.84 23.52
C ARG A 142 2.00 6.44 24.56
N GLY A 143 2.58 7.57 24.21
CA GLY A 143 2.76 8.65 25.18
C GLY A 143 4.03 8.66 26.03
N ARG A 144 4.98 7.74 25.85
CA ARG A 144 6.39 7.99 26.22
C ARG A 144 7.32 7.28 25.25
N ALA A 145 8.46 7.88 24.92
CA ALA A 145 9.59 7.20 24.27
C ALA A 145 10.12 5.99 25.08
N VAL A 146 9.50 5.64 26.21
CA VAL A 146 9.91 4.60 27.17
C VAL A 146 9.16 3.26 27.06
N ASP A 147 8.21 3.10 26.14
CA ASP A 147 7.54 1.79 25.91
C ASP A 147 8.44 0.86 25.05
N SER A 148 9.31 0.09 25.71
CA SER A 148 10.29 -0.83 25.08
C SER A 148 9.85 -2.27 25.10
N LEU A 149 10.07 -2.99 23.99
CA LEU A 149 10.50 -4.41 24.02
C LEU A 149 11.49 -4.75 22.88
N ARG A 150 12.66 -4.07 22.89
CA ARG A 150 13.97 -4.41 22.25
C ARG A 150 14.31 -3.85 20.84
N GLU A 151 14.84 -2.62 20.86
CA GLU A 151 15.94 -2.05 20.03
C GLU A 151 15.95 -2.11 18.48
N GLY A 152 14.83 -2.35 17.80
CA GLY A 152 14.77 -2.32 16.33
C GLY A 152 13.49 -1.71 15.77
N LYS A 153 13.16 -0.47 16.14
CA LYS A 153 12.04 0.24 15.51
C LYS A 153 12.56 0.96 14.27
N ASN A 154 11.83 0.78 13.17
CA ASN A 154 12.29 1.05 11.81
C ASN A 154 11.59 2.25 11.16
N VAL A 155 11.93 2.47 9.91
CA VAL A 155 11.56 3.62 9.10
C VAL A 155 10.20 3.42 8.39
N PRO A 156 9.37 4.47 8.23
CA PRO A 156 9.44 5.77 8.93
C PRO A 156 8.90 5.68 10.38
N LEU A 157 9.19 6.70 11.19
CA LEU A 157 8.49 7.00 12.44
C LEU A 157 7.47 8.09 12.19
N VAL A 158 6.20 7.84 12.54
CA VAL A 158 5.13 8.85 12.58
C VAL A 158 4.80 9.13 14.03
N ALA A 159 4.75 10.39 14.44
CA ALA A 159 4.29 10.81 15.75
C ALA A 159 3.16 11.83 15.59
N ALA A 160 2.04 11.63 16.27
CA ALA A 160 0.84 12.46 16.17
C ALA A 160 0.26 12.81 17.55
N SER A 161 -0.14 14.06 17.76
CA SER A 161 -0.87 14.51 18.95
C SER A 161 -2.38 14.32 18.79
N ALA A 162 -3.14 14.51 19.88
CA ALA A 162 -4.60 14.49 19.83
C ALA A 162 -5.22 15.59 18.94
N ALA A 163 -4.45 16.64 18.64
CA ALA A 163 -4.83 17.70 17.70
C ALA A 163 -4.40 17.41 16.25
N TYR A 164 -3.91 16.19 15.98
CA TYR A 164 -3.35 15.77 14.68
C TYR A 164 -2.13 16.57 14.21
N GLU A 165 -1.46 17.30 15.10
CA GLU A 165 -0.10 17.78 14.84
C GLU A 165 0.79 16.55 14.64
N THR A 166 1.45 16.44 13.50
CA THR A 166 2.10 15.22 13.04
C THR A 166 3.53 15.50 12.62
N ALA A 167 4.47 14.64 13.02
CA ALA A 167 5.85 14.61 12.55
C ALA A 167 6.18 13.23 11.96
N VAL A 168 6.78 13.20 10.78
CA VAL A 168 7.26 11.98 10.09
C VAL A 168 8.78 12.07 9.94
N LEU A 169 9.48 11.06 10.47
CA LEU A 169 10.94 10.97 10.45
C LEU A 169 11.37 9.72 9.67
N SER A 170 12.21 9.91 8.64
CA SER A 170 12.58 8.86 7.70
C SER A 170 13.97 9.11 7.11
N PRO A 171 14.71 8.08 6.67
CA PRO A 171 15.80 8.27 5.73
C PRO A 171 15.32 8.99 4.47
N CYS A 172 16.17 9.88 3.98
CA CYS A 172 16.04 10.57 2.69
C CYS A 172 17.02 9.99 1.66
N SER A 173 18.20 9.54 2.13
CA SER A 173 19.19 8.77 1.35
C SER A 173 19.46 7.41 1.99
N HIS A 174 20.15 6.51 1.27
CA HIS A 174 20.44 5.13 1.69
C HIS A 174 19.18 4.39 2.19
N LEU A 175 18.10 4.39 1.40
CA LEU A 175 16.77 3.94 1.82
C LEU A 175 16.74 2.49 2.35
N LEU A 176 17.60 1.63 1.82
CA LEU A 176 17.73 0.23 2.25
C LEU A 176 18.42 0.07 3.61
N HIS A 177 19.08 1.10 4.13
CA HIS A 177 19.93 0.98 5.33
C HIS A 177 19.70 2.05 6.38
N GLY A 178 19.21 3.23 6.01
CA GLY A 178 18.96 4.30 6.95
C GLY A 178 18.02 3.86 8.07
N THR A 179 18.34 4.26 9.30
CA THR A 179 17.60 3.85 10.49
C THR A 179 17.09 5.06 11.28
N VAL A 180 15.96 4.85 11.98
CA VAL A 180 15.41 5.76 13.00
C VAL A 180 15.35 4.99 14.31
N ALA A 181 16.47 4.97 15.04
CA ALA A 181 16.63 4.16 16.24
C ALA A 181 16.07 4.87 17.48
N ILE A 182 15.08 4.28 18.13
CA ILE A 182 14.43 4.80 19.33
C ILE A 182 15.02 4.14 20.58
N ARG A 183 15.37 4.95 21.59
CA ARG A 183 15.93 4.52 22.88
C ARG A 183 15.10 5.05 24.04
N HIS A 184 14.96 4.21 25.05
CA HIS A 184 14.14 4.47 26.24
C HIS A 184 14.90 5.23 27.34
N GLN A 185 16.14 4.87 27.64
CA GLN A 185 16.86 5.43 28.79
C GLN A 185 18.31 5.80 28.46
N PRO A 186 18.66 7.10 28.47
CA PRO A 186 17.74 8.24 28.36
C PRO A 186 16.90 8.18 27.06
N PRO A 187 15.69 8.79 27.05
CA PRO A 187 14.86 8.96 25.87
C PRO A 187 15.64 9.61 24.72
N ARG A 188 15.64 8.97 23.56
CA ARG A 188 16.30 9.51 22.37
C ARG A 188 15.80 8.86 21.08
N ILE A 189 15.75 9.65 20.01
CA ILE A 189 15.66 9.16 18.64
C ILE A 189 16.96 9.48 17.93
N SER A 190 17.59 8.49 17.28
CA SER A 190 18.88 8.64 16.60
C SER A 190 18.78 8.17 15.16
N CYS A 191 19.10 9.05 14.22
CA CYS A 191 19.04 8.76 12.78
C CYS A 191 20.44 8.60 12.19
N GLY A 192 20.56 7.84 11.12
CA GLY A 192 21.82 7.66 10.38
C GLY A 192 21.98 6.24 9.85
N LEU A 193 23.24 5.82 9.62
CA LEU A 193 23.57 4.49 9.13
C LEU A 193 23.88 3.51 10.28
N PRO A 194 23.24 2.32 10.32
CA PRO A 194 23.25 1.38 11.43
C PRO A 194 24.60 0.67 11.56
N ARG A 195 24.89 0.19 12.78
CA ARG A 195 26.11 -0.59 13.07
C ARG A 195 26.13 -2.02 12.51
N GLY A 196 25.02 -2.46 11.94
CA GLY A 196 24.88 -3.77 11.32
C GLY A 196 25.41 -3.86 9.88
N LEU A 197 25.77 -2.71 9.27
CA LEU A 197 26.47 -2.65 7.99
C LEU A 197 27.88 -3.24 8.12
N GLY A 198 28.44 -3.76 7.03
CA GLY A 198 29.82 -4.26 7.02
C GLY A 198 30.86 -3.14 7.20
N ARG A 199 30.67 -2.03 6.50
CA ARG A 199 31.55 -0.85 6.50
C ARG A 199 30.74 0.39 6.10
N VAL A 200 31.11 1.55 6.65
CA VAL A 200 30.71 2.87 6.15
C VAL A 200 31.99 3.61 5.76
N PRO A 201 32.29 3.75 4.45
CA PRO A 201 33.47 4.46 3.98
C PRO A 201 33.52 5.93 4.41
N GLU A 202 34.73 6.48 4.49
CA GLU A 202 34.91 7.92 4.56
C GLU A 202 34.31 8.61 3.31
N GLY A 203 33.74 9.80 3.48
CA GLY A 203 33.00 10.53 2.46
C GLY A 203 31.54 10.10 2.30
N THR A 204 31.07 9.08 3.01
CA THR A 204 29.65 8.67 2.93
C THR A 204 28.72 9.76 3.46
N VAL A 205 27.74 10.18 2.67
CA VAL A 205 26.75 11.20 3.02
C VAL A 205 25.37 10.59 3.27
N SER A 206 24.91 10.60 4.52
CA SER A 206 23.57 10.16 4.89
C SER A 206 22.62 11.33 5.15
N GLN A 207 21.37 11.19 4.72
CA GLN A 207 20.35 12.23 4.83
C GLN A 207 19.10 11.67 5.53
N THR A 208 18.56 12.44 6.47
CA THR A 208 17.31 12.17 7.19
C THR A 208 16.32 13.29 6.89
N LEU A 209 15.08 12.91 6.58
CA LEU A 209 13.96 13.80 6.33
C LEU A 209 13.05 13.85 7.56
N LEU A 210 12.74 15.05 8.02
CA LEU A 210 11.70 15.34 9.01
C LEU A 210 10.60 16.18 8.34
N VAL A 211 9.39 15.65 8.25
CA VAL A 211 8.21 16.35 7.69
C VAL A 211 7.21 16.61 8.81
N TYR A 212 6.60 17.78 8.86
CA TYR A 212 5.66 18.13 9.92
C TYR A 212 4.48 18.95 9.41
N GLY A 213 3.31 18.74 10.01
CA GLY A 213 2.09 19.46 9.65
C GLY A 213 0.89 19.03 10.48
N THR A 214 -0.28 19.61 10.18
CA THR A 214 -1.55 19.21 10.80
C THR A 214 -2.30 18.23 9.87
N GLY A 215 -2.74 17.12 10.46
CA GLY A 215 -3.36 16.00 9.76
C GLY A 215 -2.36 14.89 9.43
N VAL A 216 -2.66 13.66 9.87
CA VAL A 216 -1.76 12.52 9.75
C VAL A 216 -1.62 12.11 8.29
N ASN A 217 -2.74 11.90 7.61
CA ASN A 217 -2.73 11.52 6.20
C ASN A 217 -2.05 12.58 5.32
N ARG A 218 -2.35 13.86 5.52
CA ARG A 218 -1.75 14.96 4.75
C ARG A 218 -0.23 15.00 4.90
N THR A 219 0.28 14.89 6.13
CA THR A 219 1.72 14.88 6.42
C THR A 219 2.41 13.67 5.80
N LEU A 220 1.75 12.51 5.76
CA LEU A 220 2.24 11.31 5.09
C LEU A 220 2.28 11.44 3.56
N ASP A 221 1.28 12.07 2.93
CA ASP A 221 1.32 12.37 1.49
C ASP A 221 2.50 13.28 1.16
N ARG A 222 2.71 14.31 1.99
CA ARG A 222 3.83 15.25 1.82
C ARG A 222 5.18 14.56 1.94
N TRP A 223 5.35 13.68 2.93
CA TRP A 223 6.55 12.85 3.09
C TRP A 223 6.84 12.01 1.84
N GLY A 224 5.82 11.33 1.32
CA GLY A 224 5.91 10.58 0.08
C GLY A 224 6.35 11.39 -1.13
N GLN A 225 5.71 12.55 -1.34
CA GLN A 225 6.02 13.48 -2.44
C GLN A 225 7.47 13.99 -2.38
N LEU A 226 7.97 14.30 -1.18
CA LEU A 226 9.34 14.75 -0.99
C LEU A 226 10.35 13.65 -1.32
N LEU A 227 10.09 12.40 -0.92
CA LEU A 227 10.94 11.26 -1.29
C LEU A 227 10.91 11.01 -2.81
N GLN A 228 9.74 11.04 -3.44
CA GLN A 228 9.62 10.89 -4.88
C GLN A 228 10.38 11.98 -5.63
N LYS A 229 10.27 13.23 -5.17
CA LYS A 229 11.03 14.35 -5.71
C LYS A 229 12.54 14.12 -5.57
N ARG A 230 13.01 13.68 -4.39
CA ARG A 230 14.43 13.38 -4.12
C ARG A 230 15.01 12.33 -5.06
N TRP A 231 14.23 11.29 -5.35
CA TRP A 231 14.65 10.12 -6.12
C TRP A 231 14.24 10.19 -7.60
N GLY A 232 13.63 11.31 -8.03
CA GLY A 232 13.28 11.54 -9.43
C GLY A 232 12.19 10.62 -9.98
N THR A 233 11.35 10.06 -9.12
CA THR A 233 10.33 9.07 -9.49
C THR A 233 8.92 9.66 -9.48
N ARG A 234 7.98 9.00 -10.15
CA ARG A 234 6.55 9.35 -10.14
C ARG A 234 5.72 8.27 -9.43
N PRO A 235 4.57 8.64 -8.83
CA PRO A 235 3.59 7.66 -8.38
C PRO A 235 3.20 6.72 -9.54
N ALA A 236 3.01 5.43 -9.23
CA ALA A 236 2.45 4.49 -10.17
C ALA A 236 1.02 4.94 -10.55
N PRO A 237 0.65 4.98 -11.84
CA PRO A 237 -0.73 5.24 -12.23
C PRO A 237 -1.67 4.16 -11.70
N LYS A 238 -2.90 4.52 -11.32
CA LYS A 238 -3.89 3.59 -10.76
C LYS A 238 -4.19 2.41 -11.68
N ASP A 239 -4.01 2.58 -12.98
CA ASP A 239 -4.21 1.62 -14.06
C ASP A 239 -2.91 1.36 -14.85
N GLY A 240 -1.74 1.66 -14.27
CA GLY A 240 -0.45 1.64 -14.96
C GLY A 240 -0.02 0.29 -15.51
N ASP A 241 -0.60 -0.81 -15.02
CA ASP A 241 -0.35 -2.17 -15.50
C ASP A 241 -1.60 -3.07 -15.37
N LEU A 242 -1.53 -4.27 -15.92
CA LEU A 242 -2.62 -5.26 -15.87
C LEU A 242 -2.97 -5.73 -14.46
N LEU A 243 -1.99 -5.81 -13.56
CA LEU A 243 -2.18 -6.27 -12.19
C LEU A 243 -3.01 -5.26 -11.37
N LEU A 244 -2.84 -3.97 -11.64
CA LEU A 244 -3.66 -2.91 -11.07
C LEU A 244 -4.99 -2.77 -11.80
N SER A 245 -5.02 -2.79 -13.14
CA SER A 245 -6.20 -2.45 -13.93
C SER A 245 -7.27 -3.54 -14.01
N HIS A 246 -6.90 -4.82 -13.90
CA HIS A 246 -7.82 -5.94 -14.10
C HIS A 246 -7.77 -6.95 -12.95
N LEU A 247 -8.87 -7.69 -12.78
CA LEU A 247 -8.89 -8.89 -11.94
C LEU A 247 -7.81 -9.87 -12.42
N SER A 248 -7.07 -10.46 -11.49
CA SER A 248 -6.07 -11.49 -11.76
C SER A 248 -6.43 -12.79 -11.05
N TYR A 249 -6.16 -13.93 -11.68
CA TYR A 249 -6.31 -15.24 -11.03
C TYR A 249 -4.98 -15.71 -10.44
N TRP A 250 -4.97 -16.17 -9.19
CA TRP A 250 -3.75 -16.50 -8.46
C TRP A 250 -3.67 -17.95 -8.03
N THR A 251 -2.46 -18.52 -8.11
CA THR A 251 -2.13 -19.87 -7.65
C THR A 251 -1.18 -19.87 -6.43
N ASN A 252 -1.16 -18.75 -5.70
CA ASN A 252 -0.41 -18.44 -4.47
C ASN A 252 -1.03 -19.10 -3.22
N ALA A 253 -0.29 -19.18 -2.12
CA ALA A 253 -0.77 -19.49 -0.78
C ALA A 253 -2.19 -18.92 -0.49
N GLY A 254 -3.01 -19.77 0.14
CA GLY A 254 -4.43 -19.46 0.36
C GLY A 254 -5.34 -19.66 -0.86
N SER A 255 -4.83 -19.74 -2.09
CA SER A 255 -5.62 -20.11 -3.28
C SER A 255 -5.97 -21.60 -3.31
N ALA A 256 -6.86 -21.99 -4.22
CA ALA A 256 -7.28 -23.38 -4.39
C ALA A 256 -6.18 -24.29 -4.97
N TYR A 257 -5.26 -23.73 -5.77
CA TYR A 257 -4.30 -24.50 -6.58
C TYR A 257 -2.84 -24.19 -6.26
N TRP A 258 -2.55 -23.79 -5.02
CA TRP A 258 -1.18 -23.71 -4.53
C TRP A 258 -0.68 -25.08 -4.06
N TYR A 259 0.38 -25.58 -4.69
CA TYR A 259 0.88 -26.97 -4.55
C TYR A 259 -0.23 -28.03 -4.56
N ARG A 260 -1.25 -27.83 -5.41
CA ARG A 260 -2.46 -28.64 -5.49
C ARG A 260 -3.10 -28.53 -6.88
N THR A 261 -3.56 -29.66 -7.40
CA THR A 261 -4.30 -29.76 -8.66
C THR A 261 -5.80 -30.04 -8.43
N ALA A 262 -6.59 -29.93 -9.48
CA ALA A 262 -7.98 -30.36 -9.48
C ALA A 262 -8.05 -31.90 -9.49
N GLY A 263 -8.28 -32.52 -8.34
CA GLY A 263 -8.40 -33.99 -8.24
C GLY A 263 -7.04 -34.70 -8.39
N LYS A 264 -6.95 -35.65 -9.33
CA LYS A 264 -5.72 -36.40 -9.67
C LYS A 264 -5.04 -35.90 -10.95
N GLU A 265 -5.50 -34.77 -11.49
CA GLU A 265 -5.02 -34.18 -12.74
C GLU A 265 -3.62 -33.57 -12.60
N SER A 266 -2.98 -33.27 -13.74
CA SER A 266 -1.79 -32.40 -13.80
C SER A 266 -2.17 -30.93 -13.60
N TYR A 267 -1.17 -30.07 -13.36
CA TYR A 267 -1.40 -28.62 -13.39
C TYR A 267 -1.84 -28.14 -14.77
N GLU A 268 -1.23 -28.67 -15.83
CA GLU A 268 -1.62 -28.38 -17.21
C GLU A 268 -3.13 -28.53 -17.42
N LYS A 269 -3.69 -29.70 -17.06
CA LYS A 269 -5.12 -29.97 -17.15
C LYS A 269 -5.95 -29.17 -16.17
N THR A 270 -5.40 -28.85 -15.00
CA THR A 270 -6.06 -27.97 -14.03
C THR A 270 -6.23 -26.56 -14.59
N LEU A 271 -5.18 -25.98 -15.21
CA LEU A 271 -5.20 -24.64 -15.79
C LEU A 271 -6.10 -24.57 -17.04
N GLU A 272 -6.09 -25.61 -17.88
CA GLU A 272 -7.00 -25.74 -19.03
C GLU A 272 -8.46 -25.71 -18.57
N LYS A 273 -8.82 -26.57 -17.60
CA LYS A 273 -10.19 -26.64 -17.04
C LYS A 273 -10.59 -25.33 -16.36
N LEU A 274 -9.64 -24.68 -15.69
CA LEU A 274 -9.87 -23.41 -15.03
C LEU A 274 -10.17 -22.30 -16.05
N LYS A 275 -9.35 -22.17 -17.10
CA LYS A 275 -9.58 -21.18 -18.17
C LYS A 275 -10.91 -21.44 -18.89
N ALA A 276 -11.18 -22.69 -19.26
CA ALA A 276 -12.45 -23.07 -19.88
C ALA A 276 -13.66 -22.76 -18.98
N ARG A 277 -13.54 -22.98 -17.66
CA ARG A 277 -14.58 -22.62 -16.69
C ARG A 277 -14.82 -21.11 -16.67
N HIS A 278 -13.76 -20.31 -16.56
CA HIS A 278 -13.85 -18.86 -16.52
C HIS A 278 -14.49 -18.29 -17.80
N ASP A 279 -14.08 -18.79 -18.96
CA ASP A 279 -14.68 -18.42 -20.25
C ASP A 279 -16.14 -18.82 -20.33
N GLY A 280 -16.46 -20.06 -19.96
CA GLY A 280 -17.82 -20.58 -20.00
C GLY A 280 -18.80 -19.87 -19.06
N ILE A 281 -18.30 -19.18 -18.04
CA ILE A 281 -19.12 -18.32 -17.16
C ILE A 281 -18.92 -16.83 -17.43
N GLY A 282 -18.23 -16.44 -18.49
CA GLY A 282 -17.97 -15.04 -18.83
C GLY A 282 -17.23 -14.27 -17.74
N LEU A 283 -16.41 -14.93 -16.94
CA LEU A 283 -15.53 -14.28 -15.97
C LEU A 283 -14.16 -14.07 -16.62
N ARG A 284 -13.80 -12.82 -16.90
CA ARG A 284 -12.55 -12.47 -17.57
C ARG A 284 -11.53 -11.98 -16.55
N PHE A 285 -10.36 -12.59 -16.60
CA PHE A 285 -9.18 -12.17 -15.83
C PHE A 285 -8.19 -11.53 -16.81
N GLY A 286 -7.58 -10.41 -16.42
CA GLY A 286 -6.53 -9.75 -17.21
C GLY A 286 -5.20 -10.51 -17.16
N SER A 287 -4.99 -11.32 -16.13
CA SER A 287 -3.81 -12.18 -16.02
C SER A 287 -4.05 -13.44 -15.19
N TYR A 288 -3.16 -14.40 -15.34
CA TYR A 288 -3.03 -15.57 -14.48
C TYR A 288 -1.65 -15.60 -13.85
N GLN A 289 -1.60 -15.73 -12.53
CA GLN A 289 -0.36 -15.76 -11.75
C GLN A 289 0.06 -17.19 -11.43
N LEU A 290 1.32 -17.49 -11.75
CA LEU A 290 2.00 -18.74 -11.41
C LEU A 290 2.93 -18.50 -10.21
N ASP A 291 2.65 -19.19 -9.11
CA ASP A 291 3.40 -19.05 -7.85
C ASP A 291 4.64 -19.97 -7.78
N SER A 292 5.35 -20.00 -6.66
CA SER A 292 6.63 -20.69 -6.41
C SER A 292 6.72 -22.18 -6.78
N TRP A 293 5.65 -22.83 -7.23
CA TRP A 293 5.59 -24.24 -7.59
C TRP A 293 6.00 -24.53 -9.05
N TRP A 294 6.01 -23.56 -9.97
CA TRP A 294 6.13 -23.84 -11.41
C TRP A 294 7.56 -24.04 -11.93
N TYR A 295 8.57 -23.42 -11.34
CA TYR A 295 9.96 -23.39 -11.85
C TYR A 295 10.91 -24.42 -11.20
N LYS A 296 12.05 -24.69 -11.84
CA LYS A 296 13.12 -25.58 -11.33
C LYS A 296 13.87 -24.93 -10.16
N ARG A 297 14.10 -25.72 -9.12
CA ARG A 297 14.73 -25.27 -7.87
C ARG A 297 15.34 -26.43 -7.09
N GLU A 298 16.28 -26.12 -6.22
CA GLU A 298 16.91 -27.07 -5.30
C GLU A 298 16.95 -26.54 -3.87
N GLY A 299 17.12 -27.44 -2.89
CA GLY A 299 17.12 -27.13 -1.46
C GLY A 299 15.77 -27.36 -0.77
N GLU A 300 15.68 -26.96 0.50
CA GLU A 300 14.48 -27.17 1.31
C GLU A 300 13.36 -26.20 0.94
N ALA A 301 12.10 -26.64 1.10
CA ALA A 301 10.90 -25.98 0.55
C ALA A 301 10.90 -24.43 0.59
N TYR A 302 11.22 -23.84 1.73
CA TYR A 302 11.16 -22.40 1.95
C TYR A 302 12.43 -21.67 1.50
N THR A 303 13.61 -22.29 1.65
CA THR A 303 14.92 -21.70 1.32
C THR A 303 15.40 -22.03 -0.09
N ALA A 304 14.69 -22.88 -0.83
CA ALA A 304 15.12 -23.41 -2.12
C ALA A 304 15.55 -22.31 -3.09
N GLY A 305 16.68 -22.44 -3.78
CA GLY A 305 17.12 -21.49 -4.81
C GLY A 305 16.60 -21.85 -6.19
N ILE A 306 16.30 -20.87 -7.04
CA ILE A 306 15.98 -21.10 -8.46
C ILE A 306 17.23 -21.63 -9.16
N THR A 307 17.16 -22.81 -9.75
CA THR A 307 18.25 -23.36 -10.59
C THR A 307 18.07 -22.98 -12.06
N GLU A 308 16.82 -22.83 -12.49
CA GLU A 308 16.47 -22.34 -13.83
C GLU A 308 15.03 -21.83 -13.77
N TRP A 309 14.78 -20.64 -14.32
CA TRP A 309 13.46 -20.01 -14.29
C TRP A 309 12.59 -20.47 -15.47
N GLU A 310 12.55 -21.78 -15.69
CA GLU A 310 11.74 -22.46 -16.69
C GLU A 310 10.82 -23.49 -16.00
N PRO A 311 9.67 -23.83 -16.61
CA PRO A 311 8.77 -24.81 -16.02
C PRO A 311 9.45 -26.15 -15.79
N ARG A 312 9.02 -26.86 -14.75
CA ARG A 312 9.48 -28.21 -14.44
C ARG A 312 8.38 -29.24 -14.64
N LYS A 313 8.76 -30.50 -14.83
CA LYS A 313 7.82 -31.61 -15.05
C LYS A 313 7.04 -32.01 -13.81
N GLU A 314 7.65 -31.90 -12.63
CA GLU A 314 7.04 -32.36 -11.38
C GLU A 314 7.41 -31.50 -10.17
N THR A 315 6.52 -31.52 -9.17
CA THR A 315 6.78 -31.00 -7.83
C THR A 315 6.26 -31.97 -6.79
N VAL A 316 6.56 -31.73 -5.52
CA VAL A 316 5.95 -32.43 -4.40
C VAL A 316 4.76 -31.64 -3.87
N ARG A 317 3.62 -32.31 -3.70
CA ARG A 317 2.49 -31.80 -2.93
C ARG A 317 2.91 -31.60 -1.49
N ALA A 318 2.64 -30.43 -0.95
CA ALA A 318 2.89 -30.14 0.45
C ALA A 318 1.72 -29.35 1.03
N ALA A 319 1.37 -29.69 2.27
CA ALA A 319 0.28 -29.05 2.99
C ALA A 319 0.83 -27.91 3.86
N TYR A 320 1.54 -26.95 3.25
CA TYR A 320 2.27 -25.90 3.97
C TYR A 320 1.36 -25.04 4.88
N ASN A 321 0.08 -24.87 4.53
CA ASN A 321 -0.90 -24.14 5.36
C ASN A 321 -1.77 -25.05 6.26
N SER A 322 -1.38 -26.31 6.45
CA SER A 322 -2.06 -27.23 7.38
C SER A 322 -1.62 -26.95 8.83
N LEU A 323 -2.53 -27.19 9.78
CA LEU A 323 -2.24 -27.26 11.21
C LEU A 323 -1.20 -28.36 11.56
N LEU A 324 -1.13 -29.40 10.73
CA LEU A 324 -0.24 -30.56 10.90
C LEU A 324 0.47 -30.85 9.57
N PRO A 325 1.38 -29.96 9.11
CA PRO A 325 2.01 -30.07 7.79
C PRO A 325 2.83 -31.36 7.66
N TRP A 326 3.40 -31.87 8.76
CA TRP A 326 4.14 -33.13 8.83
C TRP A 326 3.28 -34.39 8.62
N ARG A 327 1.96 -34.30 8.79
CA ARG A 327 1.03 -35.42 8.51
C ARG A 327 0.60 -35.48 7.04
N GLY A 328 0.98 -34.51 6.22
CA GLY A 328 0.73 -34.53 4.79
C GLY A 328 1.73 -35.45 4.08
N GLY A 329 1.26 -36.56 3.51
CA GLY A 329 2.11 -37.39 2.66
C GLY A 329 2.67 -36.61 1.48
N LYS A 330 3.99 -36.70 1.24
CA LYS A 330 4.64 -36.18 0.03
C LYS A 330 4.16 -37.00 -1.16
N LYS A 331 3.50 -36.35 -2.12
CA LYS A 331 3.07 -36.99 -3.38
C LYS A 331 3.61 -36.19 -4.55
N ALA A 332 4.17 -36.86 -5.55
CA ALA A 332 4.53 -36.21 -6.80
C ALA A 332 3.27 -35.61 -7.45
N LEU A 333 3.42 -34.40 -7.98
CA LEU A 333 2.43 -33.68 -8.76
C LEU A 333 3.04 -33.41 -10.12
N VAL A 334 2.41 -33.95 -11.16
CA VAL A 334 2.79 -33.66 -12.54
C VAL A 334 2.35 -32.23 -12.87
N LEU A 335 3.30 -31.42 -13.33
CA LEU A 335 3.06 -30.02 -13.65
C LEU A 335 2.70 -29.85 -15.12
N PHE A 336 3.71 -29.84 -15.98
CA PHE A 336 3.60 -29.56 -17.41
C PHE A 336 4.22 -30.69 -18.23
N SER A 337 3.61 -30.99 -19.38
CA SER A 337 4.17 -31.96 -20.34
C SER A 337 5.38 -31.40 -21.09
N ARG A 338 5.53 -30.08 -21.12
CA ARG A 338 6.61 -29.34 -21.77
C ARG A 338 7.19 -28.30 -20.80
N ASP A 339 8.51 -28.29 -20.68
CA ASP A 339 9.24 -27.37 -19.81
C ASP A 339 9.43 -25.99 -20.48
N ARG A 340 8.33 -25.31 -20.84
CA ARG A 340 8.36 -23.98 -21.50
C ARG A 340 7.17 -23.11 -21.11
N LEU A 341 7.43 -21.87 -20.66
CA LEU A 341 6.36 -20.93 -20.30
C LEU A 341 5.43 -20.59 -21.47
N SER A 342 5.91 -20.64 -22.72
CA SER A 342 5.07 -20.43 -23.91
C SER A 342 3.92 -21.43 -23.99
N HIS A 343 4.16 -22.70 -23.63
CA HIS A 343 3.11 -23.72 -23.59
C HIS A 343 2.06 -23.38 -22.53
N VAL A 344 2.48 -22.85 -21.38
CA VAL A 344 1.55 -22.41 -20.32
C VAL A 344 0.70 -21.22 -20.80
N GLN A 345 1.32 -20.27 -21.51
CA GLN A 345 0.62 -19.14 -22.10
C GLN A 345 -0.35 -19.55 -23.22
N GLU A 346 -0.02 -20.58 -24.01
CA GLU A 346 -0.93 -21.16 -25.02
C GLU A 346 -2.19 -21.79 -24.40
N ILE A 347 -2.07 -22.43 -23.23
CA ILE A 347 -3.20 -22.99 -22.48
C ILE A 347 -4.11 -21.88 -21.94
N LEU A 348 -3.49 -20.89 -21.28
CA LEU A 348 -4.23 -19.83 -20.59
C LEU A 348 -4.72 -18.74 -21.54
N LYS A 349 -4.11 -18.58 -22.72
CA LYS A 349 -4.42 -17.54 -23.72
C LYS A 349 -4.61 -16.16 -23.08
N ALA A 350 -3.74 -15.86 -22.11
CA ALA A 350 -3.81 -14.67 -21.28
C ALA A 350 -2.40 -14.26 -20.83
N PRO A 351 -2.18 -12.97 -20.50
CA PRO A 351 -0.94 -12.50 -19.91
C PRO A 351 -0.60 -13.24 -18.61
N LEU A 352 0.69 -13.50 -18.39
CA LEU A 352 1.18 -14.22 -17.22
C LEU A 352 1.81 -13.28 -16.19
N GLY A 353 1.49 -13.52 -14.92
CA GLY A 353 2.27 -13.03 -13.80
C GLY A 353 3.12 -14.16 -13.22
N CYS A 354 4.41 -13.94 -13.00
CA CYS A 354 5.28 -15.01 -12.50
C CYS A 354 5.95 -14.65 -11.18
N HIS A 355 6.00 -15.63 -10.28
CA HIS A 355 6.79 -15.58 -9.05
C HIS A 355 8.29 -15.68 -9.35
N PHE A 356 9.07 -14.84 -8.68
CA PHE A 356 10.53 -14.83 -8.70
C PHE A 356 11.09 -14.72 -7.28
N LYS A 357 12.24 -15.34 -7.02
CA LYS A 357 12.97 -15.28 -5.75
C LYS A 357 14.48 -15.50 -5.98
N GLN A 358 15.25 -15.73 -4.92
CA GLN A 358 16.70 -15.95 -5.02
C GLN A 358 17.12 -17.05 -6.03
N LEU A 359 18.27 -16.86 -6.68
CA LEU A 359 18.92 -17.87 -7.51
C LEU A 359 19.78 -18.80 -6.65
N SER A 360 19.79 -20.09 -6.97
CA SER A 360 20.78 -21.01 -6.39
C SER A 360 22.18 -20.69 -6.91
N ASN A 361 23.21 -21.07 -6.14
CA ASN A 361 24.59 -21.06 -6.61
C ASN A 361 24.84 -22.06 -7.75
N ALA A 362 24.03 -23.13 -7.86
CA ALA A 362 24.04 -24.08 -8.99
C ALA A 362 23.01 -23.71 -10.06
N SER A 363 22.64 -22.43 -10.15
CA SER A 363 21.75 -21.96 -11.21
C SER A 363 22.47 -21.94 -12.55
N VAL A 364 21.79 -22.31 -13.63
CA VAL A 364 22.37 -22.26 -15.00
C VAL A 364 22.87 -20.85 -15.33
N TYR A 365 22.20 -19.82 -14.82
CA TYR A 365 22.63 -18.42 -15.01
C TYR A 365 23.96 -18.10 -14.32
N VAL A 366 24.25 -18.80 -13.21
CA VAL A 366 25.48 -18.65 -12.43
C VAL A 366 26.60 -19.52 -13.02
N GLU A 367 26.30 -20.74 -13.44
CA GLU A 367 27.29 -21.64 -14.06
C GLU A 367 27.86 -21.06 -15.36
N GLU A 368 27.02 -20.39 -16.16
CA GLU A 368 27.43 -19.78 -17.42
C GLU A 368 28.25 -18.49 -17.28
N ALA A 369 28.21 -17.82 -16.12
CA ALA A 369 28.85 -16.52 -15.90
C ALA A 369 29.25 -16.33 -14.43
N ARG A 370 30.01 -17.27 -13.86
CA ARG A 370 30.23 -17.39 -12.41
C ARG A 370 30.83 -16.13 -11.77
N GLU A 371 31.69 -15.44 -12.50
CA GLU A 371 32.36 -14.19 -12.14
C GLU A 371 31.41 -13.00 -12.02
N ALA A 372 30.25 -13.05 -12.68
CA ALA A 372 29.21 -12.02 -12.59
C ALA A 372 28.37 -12.10 -11.30
N PHE A 373 28.67 -13.06 -10.40
CA PHE A 373 27.88 -13.33 -9.19
C PHE A 373 28.72 -13.40 -7.92
N LEU A 374 28.16 -12.83 -6.87
CA LEU A 374 28.52 -13.11 -5.48
C LEU A 374 27.70 -14.32 -5.03
N CYS A 375 28.39 -15.40 -4.65
CA CYS A 375 27.74 -16.60 -4.13
C CYS A 375 28.06 -16.76 -2.65
N ASP A 376 27.01 -16.76 -1.84
CA ASP A 376 27.04 -17.04 -0.41
C ASP A 376 25.98 -18.12 -0.12
N ALA A 377 25.02 -17.89 0.78
CA ALA A 377 23.85 -18.75 0.97
C ALA A 377 23.03 -18.95 -0.32
N PHE A 378 23.12 -18.01 -1.25
CA PHE A 378 22.54 -18.02 -2.59
C PHE A 378 23.30 -17.03 -3.49
N ALA A 379 22.97 -16.99 -4.78
CA ALA A 379 23.66 -16.13 -5.74
C ALA A 379 22.97 -14.78 -5.89
N VAL A 380 23.76 -13.70 -5.90
CA VAL A 380 23.36 -12.32 -6.18
C VAL A 380 24.30 -11.74 -7.23
N PRO A 381 23.82 -10.94 -8.21
CA PRO A 381 24.70 -10.24 -9.14
C PRO A 381 25.80 -9.43 -8.44
N ALA A 382 27.01 -9.45 -9.01
CA ALA A 382 28.17 -8.77 -8.43
C ALA A 382 28.12 -7.24 -8.55
N GLY A 383 27.28 -6.72 -9.45
CA GLY A 383 27.09 -5.30 -9.66
C GLY A 383 25.77 -5.00 -10.38
N GLU A 384 25.57 -3.72 -10.67
CA GLU A 384 24.33 -3.25 -11.29
C GLU A 384 24.20 -3.74 -12.74
N GLU A 385 25.26 -3.66 -13.55
CA GLU A 385 25.22 -4.06 -14.96
C GLU A 385 25.05 -5.57 -15.13
N GLU A 386 25.73 -6.37 -14.30
CA GLU A 386 25.54 -7.82 -14.22
C GLU A 386 24.10 -8.15 -13.84
N GLY A 387 23.53 -7.40 -12.89
CA GLY A 387 22.13 -7.55 -12.51
C GLY A 387 21.17 -7.19 -13.65
N VAL A 388 21.43 -6.10 -14.38
CA VAL A 388 20.60 -5.71 -15.54
C VAL A 388 20.64 -6.80 -16.61
N ALA A 389 21.83 -7.31 -16.94
CA ALA A 389 22.00 -8.38 -17.91
C ALA A 389 21.23 -9.65 -17.50
N LEU A 390 21.36 -10.05 -16.22
CA LEU A 390 20.65 -11.19 -15.66
C LEU A 390 19.13 -11.03 -15.76
N PHE A 391 18.58 -9.93 -15.23
CA PHE A 391 17.13 -9.75 -15.17
C PHE A 391 16.53 -9.59 -16.57
N LYS A 392 17.21 -8.92 -17.50
CA LYS A 392 16.75 -8.86 -18.90
C LYS A 392 16.72 -10.24 -19.54
N ARG A 393 17.73 -11.07 -19.29
CA ARG A 393 17.77 -12.46 -19.77
C ARG A 393 16.61 -13.28 -19.21
N ILE A 394 16.32 -13.14 -17.92
CA ILE A 394 15.24 -13.88 -17.26
C ILE A 394 13.85 -13.41 -17.72
N PHE A 395 13.65 -12.10 -17.88
CA PHE A 395 12.34 -11.52 -18.16
C PHE A 395 11.98 -11.42 -19.66
N THR A 396 12.94 -11.62 -20.56
CA THR A 396 12.74 -11.47 -22.01
C THR A 396 12.77 -12.82 -22.70
N HIS A 397 11.73 -13.13 -23.48
CA HIS A 397 11.69 -14.33 -24.31
C HIS A 397 10.96 -14.09 -25.63
N PRO A 398 11.38 -14.69 -26.76
CA PRO A 398 10.76 -14.45 -28.07
C PRO A 398 9.36 -15.07 -28.23
N LYS A 399 9.02 -16.11 -27.46
CA LYS A 399 7.76 -16.88 -27.61
C LYS A 399 6.72 -16.63 -26.53
N TRP A 400 7.06 -15.92 -25.46
CA TRP A 400 6.14 -15.64 -24.36
C TRP A 400 6.47 -14.31 -23.72
N ARG A 401 5.48 -13.71 -23.05
CA ARG A 401 5.62 -12.41 -22.39
C ARG A 401 4.94 -12.40 -21.04
N LEU A 402 5.50 -11.61 -20.13
CA LEU A 402 5.01 -11.39 -18.79
C LEU A 402 4.26 -10.07 -18.72
N ALA A 403 3.17 -10.05 -17.96
CA ALA A 403 2.51 -8.81 -17.54
C ALA A 403 3.23 -8.19 -16.34
N TYR A 404 3.66 -9.03 -15.39
CA TYR A 404 4.35 -8.60 -14.18
C TYR A 404 5.14 -9.74 -13.53
N VAL A 405 6.05 -9.37 -12.64
CA VAL A 405 6.79 -10.29 -11.78
C VAL A 405 6.51 -10.00 -10.32
N VAL A 406 6.23 -11.06 -9.54
CA VAL A 406 6.15 -10.98 -8.08
C VAL A 406 7.50 -11.37 -7.52
N HIS A 407 8.28 -10.40 -7.05
CA HIS A 407 9.55 -10.67 -6.38
C HIS A 407 9.30 -10.93 -4.90
N ASP A 408 9.53 -12.19 -4.50
CA ASP A 408 9.18 -12.70 -3.17
C ASP A 408 10.43 -13.02 -2.35
N TRP A 409 10.25 -13.34 -1.07
CA TRP A 409 11.31 -13.68 -0.10
C TRP A 409 12.34 -12.57 0.13
N LEU A 410 12.00 -11.31 -0.17
CA LEU A 410 12.91 -10.16 -0.05
C LEU A 410 13.45 -9.98 1.37
N GLN A 411 12.63 -10.21 2.40
CA GLN A 411 13.11 -10.23 3.78
C GLN A 411 14.24 -11.26 3.96
N TRP A 412 14.02 -12.49 3.51
CA TRP A 412 14.98 -13.56 3.74
C TRP A 412 16.29 -13.26 3.03
N MET A 413 16.22 -12.71 1.81
CA MET A 413 17.41 -12.28 1.08
C MET A 413 18.23 -11.25 1.86
N GLN A 414 17.57 -10.24 2.44
CA GLN A 414 18.23 -9.23 3.27
C GLN A 414 18.82 -9.79 4.56
N ASP A 415 18.15 -10.75 5.17
CA ASP A 415 18.60 -11.36 6.42
C ASP A 415 19.80 -12.33 6.21
N HIS A 416 19.95 -12.91 5.01
CA HIS A 416 20.84 -14.07 4.77
C HIS A 416 21.92 -13.87 3.69
N HIS A 417 22.05 -12.71 3.06
CA HIS A 417 23.13 -12.48 2.10
C HIS A 417 23.91 -11.18 2.39
N PRO A 418 25.25 -11.24 2.46
CA PRO A 418 26.09 -10.13 2.89
C PRO A 418 25.98 -8.88 1.99
N ALA A 419 25.68 -9.05 0.70
CA ALA A 419 25.46 -7.94 -0.23
C ALA A 419 24.39 -6.94 0.27
N PHE A 420 23.37 -7.39 1.02
CA PHE A 420 22.34 -6.48 1.55
C PHE A 420 22.78 -5.72 2.81
N ARG A 421 23.96 -6.01 3.35
CA ARG A 421 24.64 -5.25 4.41
C ARG A 421 25.73 -4.32 3.88
N ASP A 422 25.87 -4.26 2.56
CA ASP A 422 26.79 -3.37 1.84
C ASP A 422 26.04 -2.17 1.29
N LEU A 423 26.67 -0.99 1.35
CA LEU A 423 26.05 0.28 0.96
C LEU A 423 25.88 0.43 -0.56
N GLU A 424 26.63 -0.33 -1.36
CA GLU A 424 26.60 -0.25 -2.82
C GLU A 424 25.89 -1.47 -3.43
N LEU A 425 26.23 -2.69 -2.99
CA LEU A 425 25.77 -3.92 -3.64
C LEU A 425 24.26 -4.14 -3.49
N GLY A 426 23.72 -3.98 -2.28
CA GLY A 426 22.27 -4.13 -2.03
C GLY A 426 21.43 -3.14 -2.85
N PRO A 427 21.75 -1.83 -2.85
CA PRO A 427 21.09 -0.86 -3.72
C PRO A 427 21.29 -1.13 -5.22
N ALA A 428 22.48 -1.57 -5.63
CA ALA A 428 22.75 -1.95 -7.02
C ALA A 428 21.81 -3.06 -7.51
N TYR A 429 21.50 -4.06 -6.66
CA TYR A 429 20.51 -5.10 -6.98
C TYR A 429 19.13 -4.51 -7.34
N PHE A 430 18.62 -3.58 -6.53
CA PHE A 430 17.30 -2.99 -6.77
C PHE A 430 17.30 -2.02 -7.97
N ARG A 431 18.38 -1.26 -8.19
CA ARG A 431 18.54 -0.44 -9.40
C ARG A 431 18.60 -1.29 -10.66
N ALA A 432 19.34 -2.40 -10.62
CA ALA A 432 19.41 -3.36 -11.71
C ALA A 432 18.05 -3.97 -12.03
N LEU A 433 17.31 -4.40 -11.00
CA LEU A 433 15.97 -4.94 -11.12
C LEU A 433 15.00 -3.92 -11.74
N ASP A 434 15.02 -2.67 -11.27
CA ASP A 434 14.17 -1.60 -11.80
C ASP A 434 14.49 -1.27 -13.26
N ARG A 435 15.77 -1.06 -13.55
CA ARG A 435 16.26 -0.72 -14.90
C ARG A 435 15.99 -1.84 -15.89
N ALA A 436 16.17 -3.10 -15.51
CA ALA A 436 15.84 -4.24 -16.37
C ALA A 436 14.35 -4.32 -16.65
N ALA A 437 13.49 -4.23 -15.62
CA ALA A 437 12.04 -4.30 -15.79
C ALA A 437 11.50 -3.18 -16.71
N ARG A 438 12.02 -1.96 -16.57
CA ARG A 438 11.69 -0.83 -17.46
C ARG A 438 12.11 -1.01 -18.91
N GLN A 439 13.14 -1.81 -19.16
CA GLN A 439 13.64 -2.09 -20.51
C GLN A 439 12.93 -3.27 -21.19
N VAL A 440 12.09 -4.03 -20.46
CA VAL A 440 11.29 -5.13 -21.02
C VAL A 440 9.94 -4.57 -21.50
N PRO A 441 9.69 -4.50 -22.82
CA PRO A 441 8.45 -3.93 -23.35
C PRO A 441 7.25 -4.86 -23.09
N VAL A 442 6.18 -4.31 -22.54
CA VAL A 442 4.92 -5.03 -22.27
C VAL A 442 3.76 -4.17 -22.79
N PRO A 443 3.31 -4.39 -24.04
CA PRO A 443 2.26 -3.59 -24.67
C PRO A 443 0.92 -3.61 -23.93
N GLU A 444 0.66 -4.66 -23.16
CA GLU A 444 -0.55 -4.81 -22.38
C GLU A 444 -0.59 -3.90 -21.13
N ASN A 445 0.58 -3.39 -20.69
CA ASN A 445 0.66 -2.45 -19.59
C ASN A 445 0.66 -1.02 -20.12
N PRO A 446 -0.23 -0.12 -19.63
CA PRO A 446 -0.19 1.30 -20.00
C PRO A 446 1.13 2.01 -19.72
N SER A 447 1.93 1.52 -18.76
CA SER A 447 3.31 2.00 -18.53
C SER A 447 4.29 1.65 -19.67
N GLY A 448 3.93 0.72 -20.55
CA GLY A 448 4.74 0.24 -21.66
C GLY A 448 5.83 -0.78 -21.29
N HIS A 449 6.02 -1.08 -20.00
CA HIS A 449 7.08 -1.96 -19.52
C HIS A 449 6.61 -2.99 -18.49
N LEU A 450 7.48 -3.94 -18.14
CA LEU A 450 7.20 -4.94 -17.13
C LEU A 450 6.98 -4.30 -15.76
N ALA A 451 5.89 -4.66 -15.09
CA ALA A 451 5.59 -4.22 -13.74
C ALA A 451 6.14 -5.20 -12.69
N LEU A 452 6.55 -4.65 -11.55
CA LEU A 452 7.00 -5.43 -10.40
C LEU A 452 6.03 -5.29 -9.23
N GLN A 453 5.75 -6.42 -8.59
CA GLN A 453 5.17 -6.47 -7.25
C GLN A 453 6.22 -6.96 -6.25
N LEU A 454 6.47 -6.20 -5.19
CA LEU A 454 7.36 -6.64 -4.11
C LEU A 454 6.56 -7.40 -3.04
N CYS A 455 7.11 -8.52 -2.57
CA CYS A 455 6.49 -9.38 -1.58
C CYS A 455 7.46 -9.70 -0.43
N MET A 456 6.89 -9.90 0.77
CA MET A 456 7.64 -10.12 2.02
C MET A 456 8.73 -9.06 2.25
N THR A 457 8.37 -7.79 2.04
CA THR A 457 9.30 -6.68 2.23
C THR A 457 9.54 -6.42 3.71
N GLN A 458 10.78 -6.01 4.01
CA GLN A 458 11.07 -5.31 5.26
C GLN A 458 10.83 -3.80 5.05
N PRO A 459 10.67 -3.00 6.12
CA PRO A 459 10.28 -1.59 6.01
C PRO A 459 11.19 -0.76 5.09
N GLN A 460 12.49 -1.01 5.14
CA GLN A 460 13.49 -0.35 4.31
C GLN A 460 13.43 -0.80 2.83
N THR A 461 12.97 -2.02 2.53
CA THR A 461 12.67 -2.46 1.15
C THR A 461 11.41 -1.79 0.63
N THR A 462 10.40 -1.69 1.48
CA THR A 462 9.21 -0.89 1.18
C THR A 462 9.62 0.55 0.91
N LEU A 463 10.51 1.15 1.72
CA LEU A 463 11.03 2.49 1.51
C LEU A 463 11.86 2.60 0.21
N GLN A 464 12.74 1.65 -0.07
CA GLN A 464 13.54 1.56 -1.29
C GLN A 464 12.68 1.57 -2.56
N SER A 465 11.45 1.04 -2.49
CA SER A 465 10.52 1.05 -3.63
C SER A 465 10.19 2.45 -4.15
N VAL A 466 10.34 3.50 -3.34
CA VAL A 466 10.14 4.89 -3.80
C VAL A 466 11.12 5.25 -4.91
N ALA A 467 12.30 4.63 -4.94
CA ALA A 467 13.33 4.84 -5.96
C ALA A 467 13.20 3.88 -7.16
N MET A 468 12.09 3.15 -7.29
CA MET A 468 11.88 2.15 -8.34
C MET A 468 10.59 2.48 -9.10
N GLU A 469 10.67 2.88 -10.38
CA GLU A 469 9.48 3.21 -11.18
C GLU A 469 8.72 1.97 -11.66
N SER A 470 9.41 0.85 -11.85
CA SER A 470 8.81 -0.43 -12.27
C SER A 470 7.94 -1.09 -11.20
N VAL A 471 8.16 -0.77 -9.92
CA VAL A 471 7.34 -1.27 -8.82
C VAL A 471 6.02 -0.53 -8.82
N SER A 472 4.91 -1.25 -9.00
CA SER A 472 3.56 -0.68 -8.97
C SER A 472 2.78 -1.08 -7.72
N SER A 473 3.09 -2.23 -7.14
CA SER A 473 2.41 -2.74 -5.95
C SER A 473 3.33 -3.45 -4.96
N ILE A 474 2.91 -3.50 -3.70
CA ILE A 474 3.64 -4.13 -2.61
C ILE A 474 2.68 -4.92 -1.73
N ARG A 475 3.02 -6.16 -1.39
CA ARG A 475 2.23 -6.95 -0.43
C ARG A 475 2.33 -6.32 0.95
N SER A 476 1.17 -6.13 1.56
CA SER A 476 0.99 -5.36 2.80
C SER A 476 0.58 -6.21 4.01
N THR A 477 0.40 -7.52 3.82
CA THR A 477 -0.01 -8.48 4.86
C THR A 477 0.65 -9.84 4.64
N ALA A 478 0.42 -10.77 5.58
CA ALA A 478 0.80 -12.17 5.47
C ALA A 478 0.04 -12.94 4.39
N ASP A 479 0.51 -14.14 4.08
CA ASP A 479 -0.15 -15.02 3.12
C ASP A 479 -1.61 -15.31 3.50
N ALA A 480 -2.49 -15.38 2.50
CA ALA A 480 -3.89 -15.71 2.64
C ALA A 480 -4.08 -17.10 3.25
N ALA A 481 -5.06 -17.21 4.15
CA ALA A 481 -5.35 -18.40 4.94
C ALA A 481 -4.14 -18.93 5.74
N SER A 482 -3.20 -18.06 6.11
CA SER A 482 -2.16 -18.38 7.08
C SER A 482 -2.78 -18.65 8.45
N PHE A 483 -2.51 -19.83 9.01
CA PHE A 483 -3.09 -20.24 10.30
C PHE A 483 -2.79 -19.26 11.45
N PHE A 484 -1.71 -18.48 11.35
CA PHE A 484 -1.25 -17.57 12.43
C PHE A 484 -1.72 -16.12 12.29
N VAL A 485 -2.24 -15.72 11.13
CA VAL A 485 -2.58 -14.31 10.81
C VAL A 485 -3.79 -14.24 9.86
N GLU A 486 -4.99 -14.37 10.41
CA GLU A 486 -6.27 -14.15 9.71
C GLU A 486 -7.24 -13.33 10.58
N GLY A 487 -8.32 -12.84 9.97
CA GLY A 487 -9.34 -12.04 10.67
C GLY A 487 -8.84 -10.67 11.14
N PRO A 488 -9.27 -10.16 12.31
CA PRO A 488 -8.96 -8.81 12.79
C PRO A 488 -7.47 -8.47 12.86
N LYS A 489 -6.62 -9.47 13.18
CA LYS A 489 -5.17 -9.29 13.25
C LYS A 489 -4.56 -8.97 11.88
N ARG A 490 -5.04 -9.61 10.82
CA ARG A 490 -4.58 -9.35 9.44
C ARG A 490 -4.97 -7.95 8.97
N TRP A 491 -6.20 -7.54 9.26
CA TRP A 491 -6.69 -6.19 8.98
C TRP A 491 -5.88 -5.12 9.69
N TRP A 492 -5.50 -5.37 10.93
CA TRP A 492 -4.64 -4.48 11.70
C TRP A 492 -3.26 -4.30 11.06
N TRP A 493 -2.66 -5.37 10.55
CA TRP A 493 -1.39 -5.28 9.82
C TRP A 493 -1.54 -4.47 8.53
N HIS A 494 -2.65 -4.69 7.82
CA HIS A 494 -2.91 -4.02 6.56
C HIS A 494 -3.13 -2.52 6.71
N LEU A 495 -3.91 -2.10 7.70
CA LEU A 495 -4.46 -0.75 7.83
C LEU A 495 -3.41 0.35 7.68
N TYR A 496 -2.29 0.20 8.40
CA TYR A 496 -1.21 1.19 8.39
C TYR A 496 -0.17 0.91 7.30
N SER A 497 0.09 -0.37 7.00
CA SER A 497 1.02 -0.76 5.94
C SER A 497 0.54 -0.26 4.57
N SER A 498 -0.77 -0.34 4.30
CA SER A 498 -1.36 0.15 3.06
C SER A 498 -1.14 1.64 2.91
N ARG A 499 -1.33 2.42 3.98
CA ARG A 499 -1.09 3.86 3.96
C ARG A 499 0.36 4.19 3.64
N PHE A 500 1.32 3.53 4.29
CA PHE A 500 2.74 3.78 4.02
C PHE A 500 3.12 3.45 2.58
N ILE A 501 2.62 2.33 2.03
CA ILE A 501 2.85 1.96 0.63
C ILE A 501 2.26 3.01 -0.31
N GLN A 502 1.04 3.49 -0.04
CA GLN A 502 0.37 4.52 -0.84
C GLN A 502 1.11 5.86 -0.81
N SER A 503 1.65 6.28 0.34
CA SER A 503 2.44 7.50 0.44
C SER A 503 3.69 7.44 -0.46
N LEU A 504 4.29 6.27 -0.65
CA LEU A 504 5.42 6.11 -1.58
C LEU A 504 4.99 6.08 -3.06
N GLY A 505 3.70 6.29 -3.35
CA GLY A 505 3.12 6.26 -4.70
C GLY A 505 2.96 4.86 -5.27
N LYS A 506 2.82 3.85 -4.40
CA LYS A 506 2.63 2.44 -4.76
C LYS A 506 1.29 1.95 -4.26
N TYR A 507 0.78 0.83 -4.79
CA TYR A 507 -0.49 0.27 -4.33
C TYR A 507 -0.30 -0.94 -3.41
N ALA A 508 -1.10 -0.98 -2.34
CA ALA A 508 -1.05 -2.07 -1.39
C ALA A 508 -1.81 -3.28 -1.93
N PHE A 509 -1.14 -4.43 -1.95
CA PHE A 509 -1.76 -5.72 -2.21
C PHE A 509 -2.09 -6.42 -0.89
N TYR A 510 -3.38 -6.70 -0.65
CA TYR A 510 -3.85 -7.42 0.55
C TYR A 510 -3.61 -8.93 0.50
N ASP A 511 -3.10 -9.43 -0.63
CA ASP A 511 -2.98 -10.83 -1.03
C ASP A 511 -4.25 -11.43 -1.67
N ASN A 512 -4.10 -12.59 -2.33
CA ASN A 512 -5.20 -13.23 -3.05
C ASN A 512 -6.34 -13.65 -2.12
N ARG A 513 -7.58 -13.41 -2.56
CA ARG A 513 -8.80 -13.75 -1.81
C ARG A 513 -9.62 -14.80 -2.53
N ARG A 514 -10.50 -15.41 -1.75
CA ARG A 514 -11.57 -16.27 -2.24
C ARG A 514 -12.89 -15.55 -2.12
N THR A 515 -13.76 -15.73 -3.09
CA THR A 515 -15.05 -15.04 -3.13
C THR A 515 -16.12 -15.75 -2.30
N ARG A 516 -15.75 -16.85 -1.62
CA ARG A 516 -16.56 -17.58 -0.64
C ARG A 516 -15.76 -17.89 0.62
N ARG A 517 -16.48 -17.93 1.75
CA ARG A 517 -15.92 -18.25 3.07
C ARG A 517 -15.41 -19.69 3.09
N LEU A 518 -14.20 -19.88 3.64
CA LEU A 518 -13.66 -21.21 3.92
C LEU A 518 -14.19 -21.69 5.27
N LEU A 519 -14.97 -22.78 5.25
CA LEU A 519 -15.54 -23.38 6.47
C LEU A 519 -14.48 -23.88 7.47
N ARG A 520 -13.21 -24.04 7.03
CA ARG A 520 -12.12 -24.64 7.82
C ARG A 520 -11.28 -23.64 8.63
N THR A 521 -11.45 -22.33 8.46
CA THR A 521 -10.69 -21.32 9.21
C THR A 521 -11.59 -20.74 10.30
N PRO A 522 -11.34 -21.02 11.61
CA PRO A 522 -12.20 -20.55 12.70
C PRO A 522 -12.22 -19.02 12.82
N PHE A 523 -11.17 -18.34 12.35
CA PHE A 523 -11.10 -16.90 12.16
C PHE A 523 -11.38 -16.58 10.69
N SER A 524 -12.66 -16.60 10.31
CA SER A 524 -13.01 -16.56 8.90
C SER A 524 -12.89 -15.16 8.30
N ALA A 525 -12.25 -15.10 7.14
CA ALA A 525 -12.49 -14.13 6.09
C ALA A 525 -13.99 -13.81 5.94
N ASP A 526 -14.32 -12.52 5.80
CA ASP A 526 -15.62 -12.07 5.29
C ASP A 526 -15.41 -11.60 3.85
N PRO A 527 -15.70 -12.44 2.84
CA PRO A 527 -15.48 -12.09 1.44
C PRO A 527 -16.25 -10.84 1.00
N GLN A 528 -17.39 -10.52 1.63
CA GLN A 528 -18.16 -9.33 1.25
C GLN A 528 -17.43 -8.07 1.67
N MET A 529 -17.05 -7.98 2.95
CA MET A 529 -16.28 -6.86 3.50
C MET A 529 -14.93 -6.70 2.79
N GLU A 530 -14.21 -7.81 2.61
CA GLU A 530 -12.92 -7.83 1.90
C GLU A 530 -13.04 -7.29 0.49
N MET A 531 -14.10 -7.68 -0.24
CA MET A 531 -14.30 -7.22 -1.61
C MET A 531 -14.71 -5.74 -1.68
N VAL A 532 -15.37 -5.19 -0.66
CA VAL A 532 -15.57 -3.73 -0.55
C VAL A 532 -14.22 -3.04 -0.40
N TRP A 533 -13.40 -3.48 0.56
CA TRP A 533 -12.07 -2.91 0.77
C TRP A 533 -11.20 -2.98 -0.50
N LEU A 534 -11.13 -4.15 -1.13
CA LEU A 534 -10.29 -4.35 -2.32
C LEU A 534 -10.68 -3.39 -3.45
N GLY A 535 -11.97 -3.18 -3.68
CA GLY A 535 -12.44 -2.18 -4.65
C GLY A 535 -12.07 -0.74 -4.28
N LEU A 536 -12.09 -0.40 -3.00
CA LEU A 536 -11.70 0.93 -2.52
C LEU A 536 -10.18 1.14 -2.43
N SER A 537 -9.38 0.07 -2.43
CA SER A 537 -7.92 0.14 -2.20
C SER A 537 -7.11 0.68 -3.39
N CYS A 538 -7.71 0.72 -4.58
CA CYS A 538 -7.07 0.91 -5.89
C CYS A 538 -5.93 -0.08 -6.21
N GLY A 539 -5.63 -1.02 -5.32
CA GLY A 539 -4.57 -2.01 -5.51
C GLY A 539 -5.03 -3.26 -6.25
N PRO A 540 -4.12 -4.24 -6.40
CA PRO A 540 -4.43 -5.46 -7.14
C PRO A 540 -5.54 -6.29 -6.47
N ILE A 541 -6.40 -6.89 -7.29
CA ILE A 541 -7.43 -7.85 -6.84
C ILE A 541 -7.11 -9.23 -7.42
N GLY A 542 -6.50 -10.07 -6.59
CA GLY A 542 -6.16 -11.45 -6.91
C GLY A 542 -7.21 -12.44 -6.41
N ILE A 543 -7.74 -13.29 -7.29
CA ILE A 543 -8.75 -14.31 -6.96
C ILE A 543 -8.15 -15.71 -7.03
N GLY A 544 -8.39 -16.52 -5.99
CA GLY A 544 -7.85 -17.88 -5.86
C GLY A 544 -8.91 -18.95 -5.63
N ASP A 545 -10.12 -18.79 -6.16
CA ASP A 545 -11.22 -19.74 -5.99
C ASP A 545 -11.00 -21.06 -6.72
N ALA A 546 -11.55 -22.14 -6.18
CA ALA A 546 -11.58 -23.42 -6.89
C ALA A 546 -12.61 -23.39 -8.03
N ILE A 547 -12.36 -24.18 -9.08
CA ILE A 547 -13.29 -24.37 -10.20
C ILE A 547 -14.71 -24.64 -9.67
N GLY A 548 -15.67 -23.82 -10.10
CA GLY A 548 -17.08 -23.94 -9.73
C GLY A 548 -17.44 -23.35 -8.37
N ARG A 549 -16.48 -22.77 -7.64
CA ARG A 549 -16.69 -22.10 -6.34
C ARG A 549 -16.61 -20.59 -6.43
N GLU A 550 -16.44 -20.03 -7.62
CA GLU A 550 -16.44 -18.58 -7.85
C GLU A 550 -17.81 -17.99 -7.47
N ASN A 551 -17.83 -16.79 -6.90
CA ASN A 551 -19.03 -16.00 -6.66
C ASN A 551 -19.04 -14.80 -7.63
N ARG A 552 -19.62 -15.04 -8.81
CA ARG A 552 -19.71 -14.03 -9.88
C ARG A 552 -20.48 -12.79 -9.47
N LEU A 553 -21.51 -12.94 -8.65
CA LEU A 553 -22.31 -11.80 -8.18
C LEU A 553 -21.45 -10.85 -7.35
N LEU A 554 -20.56 -11.38 -6.51
CA LEU A 554 -19.63 -10.58 -5.73
C LEU A 554 -18.55 -9.93 -6.60
N LEU A 555 -17.95 -10.68 -7.53
CA LEU A 555 -16.93 -10.14 -8.45
C LEU A 555 -17.46 -9.02 -9.34
N ARG A 556 -18.70 -9.15 -9.82
CA ARG A 556 -19.38 -8.11 -10.60
C ARG A 556 -19.63 -6.80 -9.83
N LYS A 557 -19.48 -6.78 -8.50
CA LYS A 557 -19.58 -5.54 -7.72
C LYS A 557 -18.30 -4.70 -7.76
N VAL A 558 -17.15 -5.30 -8.05
CA VAL A 558 -15.84 -4.60 -8.08
C VAL A 558 -15.25 -4.46 -9.47
N ALA A 559 -15.74 -5.22 -10.44
CA ALA A 559 -15.22 -5.20 -11.79
C ALA A 559 -16.34 -5.13 -12.84
N LEU A 560 -15.95 -4.65 -14.02
CA LEU A 560 -16.71 -4.77 -15.25
C LEU A 560 -16.61 -6.21 -15.79
N GLU A 561 -17.44 -6.54 -16.78
CA GLU A 561 -17.45 -7.90 -17.35
C GLU A 561 -16.15 -8.28 -18.08
N ASP A 562 -15.41 -7.30 -18.59
CA ASP A 562 -14.09 -7.53 -19.16
C ASP A 562 -12.98 -7.70 -18.12
N GLY A 563 -13.32 -7.66 -16.83
CA GLY A 563 -12.40 -7.85 -15.73
C GLY A 563 -11.73 -6.56 -15.24
N ARG A 564 -11.98 -5.41 -15.88
CA ARG A 564 -11.49 -4.11 -15.42
C ARG A 564 -12.02 -3.80 -14.02
N ILE A 565 -11.11 -3.45 -13.11
CA ILE A 565 -11.44 -3.10 -11.73
C ILE A 565 -11.97 -1.67 -11.69
N LEU A 566 -13.14 -1.48 -11.08
CA LEU A 566 -13.71 -0.17 -10.80
C LEU A 566 -13.02 0.43 -9.59
N LYS A 567 -12.50 1.65 -9.74
CA LYS A 567 -11.71 2.32 -8.71
C LYS A 567 -12.25 3.69 -8.35
N PRO A 568 -12.09 4.12 -7.09
CA PRO A 568 -12.23 5.51 -6.71
C PRO A 568 -11.05 6.35 -7.26
N ASP A 569 -11.04 7.64 -6.98
CA ASP A 569 -9.94 8.52 -7.41
C ASP A 569 -8.70 8.32 -6.54
N VAL A 570 -8.93 8.12 -5.24
CA VAL A 570 -7.89 7.94 -4.23
C VAL A 570 -8.10 6.63 -3.49
N PRO A 571 -7.02 5.88 -3.18
CA PRO A 571 -7.15 4.64 -2.45
C PRO A 571 -7.67 4.89 -1.02
N ALA A 572 -8.38 3.92 -0.46
CA ALA A 572 -8.88 4.03 0.90
C ALA A 572 -7.76 4.15 1.94
N VAL A 573 -7.92 5.10 2.87
CA VAL A 573 -7.01 5.37 3.97
C VAL A 573 -7.76 5.45 5.31
N PRO A 574 -7.11 5.12 6.45
CA PRO A 574 -7.69 5.31 7.77
C PRO A 574 -7.98 6.78 8.04
N LEU A 575 -9.08 7.10 8.75
CA LEU A 575 -9.26 8.45 9.29
C LEU A 575 -8.11 8.79 10.26
N ASP A 576 -7.73 10.07 10.35
CA ASP A 576 -6.62 10.52 11.21
C ASP A 576 -6.78 10.07 12.67
N ARG A 577 -8.01 10.05 13.19
CA ARG A 577 -8.35 9.49 14.52
C ARG A 577 -7.87 8.06 14.74
N CYS A 578 -7.84 7.22 13.69
CA CYS A 578 -7.44 5.82 13.79
C CYS A 578 -5.93 5.69 14.06
N TYR A 579 -5.18 6.79 13.98
CA TYR A 579 -3.79 6.86 14.40
C TYR A 579 -3.63 7.27 15.86
N LEU A 580 -4.70 7.53 16.64
CA LEU A 580 -4.63 7.99 18.04
C LEU A 580 -4.92 6.89 19.07
N TYR A 581 -5.38 5.71 18.63
CA TYR A 581 -5.61 4.54 19.48
C TYR A 581 -5.26 3.25 18.74
N ASP A 582 -4.80 2.22 19.49
CA ASP A 582 -4.62 0.88 18.92
C ASP A 582 -6.00 0.18 18.82
N PRO A 583 -6.55 -0.01 17.60
CA PRO A 583 -7.86 -0.65 17.42
C PRO A 583 -7.86 -2.15 17.75
N HIS A 584 -6.68 -2.75 17.92
CA HIS A 584 -6.51 -4.17 18.23
C HIS A 584 -6.08 -4.39 19.71
N ALA A 585 -6.13 -3.35 20.55
CA ALA A 585 -5.88 -3.48 21.99
C ALA A 585 -6.98 -4.30 22.69
N ARG A 586 -6.62 -5.14 23.68
CA ARG A 586 -7.57 -6.04 24.40
C ARG A 586 -8.57 -5.28 25.30
N ASP A 587 -8.20 -4.09 25.71
CA ASP A 587 -8.98 -3.11 26.46
C ASP A 587 -9.59 -2.02 25.56
N GLY A 588 -9.24 -2.02 24.27
CA GLY A 588 -9.74 -1.09 23.28
C GLY A 588 -11.27 -1.14 23.14
N ARG A 589 -11.89 0.02 22.93
CA ARG A 589 -13.35 0.18 22.79
C ARG A 589 -13.76 0.89 21.51
N LEU A 590 -12.81 1.16 20.62
CA LEU A 590 -13.03 1.92 19.39
C LEU A 590 -12.79 1.01 18.17
N GLY A 591 -13.68 1.08 17.18
CA GLY A 591 -13.51 0.38 15.90
C GLY A 591 -12.60 1.14 14.95
N VAL A 592 -12.63 0.81 13.66
CA VAL A 592 -11.86 1.54 12.62
C VAL A 592 -12.79 2.03 11.54
N ALA A 593 -12.46 3.19 10.97
CA ALA A 593 -13.08 3.75 9.78
C ALA A 593 -12.00 4.11 8.76
N VAL A 594 -12.21 3.68 7.52
CA VAL A 594 -11.45 4.17 6.37
C VAL A 594 -12.36 4.93 5.42
N TYR A 595 -11.76 5.83 4.66
CA TYR A 595 -12.47 6.60 3.66
C TYR A 595 -11.74 6.66 2.32
N SER A 596 -12.50 6.85 1.26
CA SER A 596 -12.06 7.12 -0.11
C SER A 596 -13.12 8.00 -0.79
N HIS A 597 -12.86 8.51 -1.99
CA HIS A 597 -13.85 9.28 -2.73
C HIS A 597 -13.71 9.14 -4.27
N SER A 598 -14.82 9.42 -4.95
CA SER A 598 -14.88 9.68 -6.39
C SER A 598 -15.37 11.10 -6.62
N SER A 599 -14.75 11.80 -7.55
CA SER A 599 -15.01 13.18 -7.92
C SER A 599 -15.56 13.18 -9.34
N LEU A 600 -16.85 13.49 -9.44
CA LEU A 600 -17.55 13.58 -10.71
C LEU A 600 -17.54 15.04 -11.16
N PRO A 601 -17.12 15.35 -12.39
CA PRO A 601 -17.31 16.67 -12.97
C PRO A 601 -18.79 17.09 -12.90
N ALA A 602 -19.07 18.29 -12.41
CA ALA A 602 -20.39 18.87 -12.62
C ALA A 602 -20.53 19.20 -14.11
N LEU A 603 -21.60 18.76 -14.77
CA LEU A 603 -21.75 18.96 -16.22
C LEU A 603 -22.01 20.43 -16.62
N LEU A 604 -21.74 21.44 -15.79
CA LEU A 604 -21.84 22.85 -16.21
C LEU A 604 -20.58 23.24 -17.02
N ARG A 605 -20.60 24.38 -17.73
CA ARG A 605 -19.48 24.87 -18.58
C ARG A 605 -18.12 24.67 -17.90
N GLU A 606 -17.05 24.51 -18.69
CA GLU A 606 -15.67 24.36 -18.19
C GLU A 606 -15.40 25.26 -16.97
N GLY A 607 -14.93 24.65 -15.87
CA GLY A 607 -14.70 25.33 -14.59
C GLY A 607 -15.79 25.14 -13.51
N ALA A 608 -16.83 24.35 -13.77
CA ALA A 608 -17.81 23.98 -12.75
C ALA A 608 -17.23 23.11 -11.62
N GLY A 609 -17.78 23.23 -10.41
CA GLY A 609 -17.33 22.50 -9.22
C GLY A 609 -17.41 20.96 -9.35
N THR A 610 -16.83 20.23 -8.39
CA THR A 610 -16.83 18.76 -8.40
C THR A 610 -17.90 18.18 -7.48
N TYR A 611 -18.72 17.26 -7.99
CA TYR A 611 -19.63 16.46 -7.17
C TYR A 611 -18.88 15.27 -6.58
N ARG A 612 -18.58 15.34 -5.27
CA ARG A 612 -17.73 14.34 -4.59
C ARG A 612 -18.57 13.32 -3.82
N LEU A 613 -18.47 12.06 -4.23
CA LEU A 613 -19.00 10.91 -3.50
C LEU A 613 -17.96 10.39 -2.51
N HIS A 614 -18.34 10.24 -1.24
CA HIS A 614 -17.47 9.70 -0.20
C HIS A 614 -17.86 8.26 0.11
N TYR A 615 -16.87 7.36 0.17
CA TYR A 615 -17.02 5.96 0.54
C TYR A 615 -16.44 5.74 1.94
N LEU A 616 -17.20 5.12 2.83
CA LEU A 616 -16.83 4.89 4.23
C LEU A 616 -17.00 3.42 4.56
N LEU A 617 -15.91 2.76 4.96
CA LEU A 617 -15.96 1.39 5.46
C LEU A 617 -15.53 1.39 6.93
N THR A 618 -16.42 0.91 7.79
CA THR A 618 -16.21 0.86 9.24
C THR A 618 -16.37 -0.57 9.75
N TRP A 619 -15.51 -1.01 10.67
CA TRP A 619 -15.59 -2.37 11.20
C TRP A 619 -14.99 -2.54 12.58
N ASN A 620 -15.36 -3.64 13.22
CA ASN A 620 -14.84 -4.05 14.51
C ASN A 620 -13.54 -4.88 14.36
N MET A 621 -12.44 -4.35 14.88
CA MET A 621 -11.12 -4.99 14.89
C MET A 621 -10.70 -5.59 16.23
N HIS A 622 -11.59 -5.60 17.22
CA HIS A 622 -11.25 -6.02 18.58
C HIS A 622 -10.86 -7.51 18.64
N PRO A 623 -9.67 -7.86 19.17
CA PRO A 623 -9.13 -9.24 19.11
C PRO A 623 -9.94 -10.26 19.90
N GLY A 624 -10.57 -9.83 21.00
CA GLY A 624 -11.40 -10.68 21.86
C GLY A 624 -12.89 -10.65 21.52
N GLY A 625 -13.29 -10.06 20.38
CA GLY A 625 -14.70 -9.98 20.00
C GLY A 625 -15.58 -9.24 21.02
N LYS A 626 -15.15 -8.06 21.47
CA LYS A 626 -16.01 -7.14 22.25
C LYS A 626 -16.70 -6.17 21.31
N ARG A 627 -17.79 -5.56 21.77
CA ARG A 627 -18.42 -4.44 21.06
C ARG A 627 -17.50 -3.22 21.07
N VAL A 628 -17.52 -2.47 19.98
CA VAL A 628 -16.74 -1.24 19.82
C VAL A 628 -17.64 -0.10 19.38
N ALA A 629 -17.35 1.10 19.89
CA ALA A 629 -18.01 2.33 19.49
C ALA A 629 -17.28 2.96 18.30
N MET A 630 -18.04 3.64 17.45
CA MET A 630 -17.55 4.47 16.36
C MET A 630 -18.33 5.78 16.36
N ARG A 631 -17.60 6.90 16.35
CA ARG A 631 -18.18 8.26 16.30
C ARG A 631 -17.29 9.17 15.47
N PHE A 632 -17.66 9.51 14.24
CA PHE A 632 -16.87 10.41 13.37
C PHE A 632 -17.78 11.24 12.48
N SER A 633 -17.30 12.33 11.89
CA SER A 633 -18.08 13.14 10.94
C SER A 633 -17.60 12.92 9.50
N LEU A 634 -18.40 13.32 8.51
CA LEU A 634 -18.00 13.26 7.10
C LEU A 634 -16.86 14.23 6.79
N SER A 635 -16.77 15.34 7.53
CA SER A 635 -15.71 16.34 7.35
C SER A 635 -14.31 15.79 7.63
N GLU A 636 -14.19 14.78 8.48
CA GLU A 636 -12.91 14.06 8.68
C GLU A 636 -12.50 13.22 7.47
N ALA A 637 -13.46 12.85 6.61
CA ALA A 637 -13.24 12.22 5.32
C ALA A 637 -13.16 13.25 4.16
N GLY A 638 -12.99 14.53 4.48
CA GLY A 638 -12.82 15.63 3.53
C GLY A 638 -14.11 16.16 2.90
N ALA A 639 -15.28 15.88 3.48
CA ALA A 639 -16.54 16.52 3.10
C ALA A 639 -16.62 17.98 3.60
N ASP A 640 -17.46 18.82 2.97
CA ASP A 640 -17.71 20.17 3.46
C ASP A 640 -18.39 20.11 4.84
N PRO A 641 -17.78 20.67 5.90
CA PRO A 641 -18.36 20.77 7.24
C PRO A 641 -19.81 21.27 7.29
N LYS A 642 -20.16 22.23 6.43
CA LYS A 642 -21.47 22.89 6.38
C LYS A 642 -22.40 22.30 5.31
N GLY A 643 -21.85 21.53 4.38
CA GLY A 643 -22.61 20.89 3.32
C GLY A 643 -23.61 19.88 3.88
N LEU A 644 -24.76 19.75 3.22
CA LEU A 644 -25.76 18.73 3.54
C LEU A 644 -25.50 17.48 2.70
N TYR A 645 -25.58 16.31 3.31
CA TYR A 645 -25.26 15.03 2.67
C TYR A 645 -26.33 13.99 2.97
N ALA A 646 -26.69 13.21 1.96
CA ALA A 646 -27.43 11.96 2.15
C ALA A 646 -26.43 10.81 2.30
N VAL A 647 -26.55 10.02 3.37
CA VAL A 647 -25.66 8.89 3.70
C VAL A 647 -26.44 7.60 3.59
N TYR A 648 -26.08 6.76 2.62
CA TYR A 648 -26.69 5.47 2.36
C TYR A 648 -25.82 4.34 2.90
N GLY A 649 -26.36 3.49 3.76
CA GLY A 649 -25.71 2.26 4.21
C GLY A 649 -25.95 1.11 3.24
N HIS A 650 -24.96 0.77 2.43
CA HIS A 650 -25.05 -0.27 1.39
C HIS A 650 -25.49 -1.62 1.93
N ASN A 651 -24.97 -2.01 3.09
CA ASN A 651 -25.30 -3.28 3.73
C ASN A 651 -26.55 -3.23 4.65
N THR A 652 -27.07 -2.04 4.96
CA THR A 652 -28.24 -1.87 5.85
C THR A 652 -29.50 -1.38 5.13
N GLY A 653 -29.38 -0.83 3.92
CA GLY A 653 -30.48 -0.22 3.17
C GLY A 653 -31.03 1.08 3.75
N LYS A 654 -30.44 1.57 4.86
CA LYS A 654 -30.86 2.79 5.56
C LYS A 654 -30.25 4.02 4.89
N ILE A 655 -30.99 5.12 4.94
CA ILE A 655 -30.53 6.44 4.48
C ILE A 655 -30.82 7.47 5.57
N GLN A 656 -29.91 8.42 5.72
CA GLN A 656 -30.08 9.57 6.61
C GLN A 656 -29.50 10.82 5.94
N VAL A 657 -30.08 11.98 6.22
CA VAL A 657 -29.61 13.28 5.73
C VAL A 657 -29.03 14.07 6.90
N LEU A 658 -27.82 14.56 6.76
CA LEU A 658 -27.07 15.23 7.83
C LEU A 658 -26.05 16.21 7.27
N SER A 659 -25.60 17.16 8.08
CA SER A 659 -24.51 18.06 7.69
C SER A 659 -23.16 17.36 7.78
N GLY A 660 -22.15 17.82 7.04
CA GLY A 660 -20.83 17.19 7.00
C GLY A 660 -20.13 17.11 8.37
N ASN A 661 -20.43 18.04 9.28
CA ASN A 661 -19.94 18.04 10.67
C ASN A 661 -20.79 17.23 11.65
N TRP A 662 -21.97 16.76 11.25
CA TRP A 662 -22.81 15.96 12.14
C TRP A 662 -22.13 14.61 12.44
N PRO A 663 -22.09 14.17 13.71
CA PRO A 663 -21.46 12.91 14.06
C PRO A 663 -22.28 11.71 13.57
N LEU A 664 -21.62 10.81 12.84
CA LEU A 664 -22.05 9.43 12.58
C LEU A 664 -21.66 8.57 13.78
N GLU A 665 -22.65 8.03 14.47
CA GLU A 665 -22.47 7.21 15.67
C GLU A 665 -23.03 5.81 15.48
N THR A 666 -22.24 4.80 15.84
CA THR A 666 -22.68 3.40 15.79
C THR A 666 -21.88 2.54 16.76
N GLU A 667 -22.50 1.44 17.18
CA GLU A 667 -21.86 0.41 17.98
C GLU A 667 -21.82 -0.90 17.17
N LEU A 668 -20.62 -1.46 17.01
CA LEU A 668 -20.40 -2.64 16.20
C LEU A 668 -20.14 -3.86 17.08
N GLY A 669 -20.97 -4.89 16.90
CA GLY A 669 -20.74 -6.21 17.46
C GLY A 669 -19.49 -6.91 16.90
N PRO A 670 -19.10 -8.06 17.44
CA PRO A 670 -17.94 -8.81 16.96
C PRO A 670 -18.09 -9.19 15.48
N GLY A 671 -17.10 -8.84 14.65
CA GLY A 671 -17.13 -9.08 13.21
C GLY A 671 -18.13 -8.21 12.42
N ALA A 672 -18.86 -7.30 13.08
CA ALA A 672 -19.77 -6.38 12.40
C ALA A 672 -18.99 -5.29 11.65
N TRP A 673 -19.55 -4.87 10.52
CA TRP A 673 -19.02 -3.82 9.65
C TRP A 673 -20.17 -3.05 8.99
N LEU A 674 -19.91 -1.82 8.57
CA LEU A 674 -20.83 -0.98 7.80
C LEU A 674 -20.10 -0.39 6.61
N TYR A 675 -20.72 -0.49 5.44
CA TYR A 675 -20.27 0.21 4.24
C TYR A 675 -21.29 1.30 3.89
N GLN A 676 -20.84 2.54 3.83
CA GLN A 676 -21.68 3.71 3.59
C GLN A 676 -21.14 4.52 2.41
N VAL A 677 -22.05 5.05 1.61
CA VAL A 677 -21.77 6.04 0.56
C VAL A 677 -22.45 7.33 0.97
N ALA A 678 -21.72 8.44 1.00
CA ALA A 678 -22.27 9.77 1.28
C ALA A 678 -22.21 10.64 0.02
N ALA A 679 -23.33 11.25 -0.31
CA ALA A 679 -23.53 12.04 -1.52
C ALA A 679 -24.02 13.46 -1.14
N PRO A 680 -23.41 14.53 -1.71
CA PRO A 680 -23.88 15.90 -1.49
C PRO A 680 -25.34 16.08 -1.88
N MET A 681 -26.10 16.80 -1.07
CA MET A 681 -27.47 17.23 -1.37
C MET A 681 -27.43 18.54 -2.15
N GLU A 682 -27.99 18.53 -3.35
CA GLU A 682 -28.18 19.70 -4.20
C GLU A 682 -29.66 19.80 -4.57
N GLY A 683 -30.32 20.92 -4.23
CA GLY A 683 -31.73 21.14 -4.59
C GLY A 683 -32.71 20.06 -4.10
N GLY A 684 -32.44 19.42 -2.95
CA GLY A 684 -33.28 18.32 -2.42
C GLY A 684 -32.99 16.95 -3.03
N VAL A 685 -31.88 16.80 -3.76
CA VAL A 685 -31.47 15.56 -4.42
C VAL A 685 -30.03 15.20 -4.09
N ALA A 686 -29.77 13.92 -3.84
CA ALA A 686 -28.42 13.36 -3.82
C ALA A 686 -28.33 12.19 -4.80
N PHE A 687 -27.24 12.11 -5.56
CA PHE A 687 -26.97 11.03 -6.50
C PHE A 687 -25.85 10.15 -5.98
N PHE A 688 -26.08 8.84 -5.83
CA PHE A 688 -25.12 7.91 -5.24
C PHE A 688 -24.30 7.11 -6.26
N GLY A 689 -24.51 7.31 -7.57
CA GLY A 689 -23.89 6.48 -8.60
C GLY A 689 -24.63 5.16 -8.85
N ASP A 690 -23.97 4.22 -9.52
CA ASP A 690 -24.46 2.86 -9.77
C ASP A 690 -24.20 1.96 -8.55
N VAL A 691 -25.20 1.82 -7.67
CA VAL A 691 -25.09 1.08 -6.40
C VAL A 691 -25.09 -0.44 -6.57
N SER A 692 -25.22 -0.93 -7.80
CA SER A 692 -24.90 -2.33 -8.12
C SER A 692 -23.40 -2.64 -7.93
N LYS A 693 -22.55 -1.59 -7.92
CA LYS A 693 -21.11 -1.64 -7.72
C LYS A 693 -20.72 -1.15 -6.33
N HIS A 694 -19.58 -1.62 -5.82
CA HIS A 694 -19.01 -1.11 -4.58
C HIS A 694 -18.53 0.33 -4.77
N VAL A 695 -17.79 0.61 -5.85
CA VAL A 695 -17.37 1.96 -6.22
C VAL A 695 -18.39 2.57 -7.18
N SER A 696 -19.52 3.00 -6.62
CA SER A 696 -20.71 3.40 -7.39
C SER A 696 -20.52 4.65 -8.26
N GLY A 697 -19.62 5.54 -7.86
CA GLY A 697 -19.23 6.76 -8.58
C GLY A 697 -17.94 6.65 -9.35
N SER A 698 -17.48 5.45 -9.71
CA SER A 698 -16.25 5.31 -10.50
C SER A 698 -16.35 6.07 -11.82
N GLN A 699 -15.27 6.75 -12.22
CA GLN A 699 -15.20 7.48 -13.50
C GLN A 699 -15.27 6.55 -14.72
N ASP A 700 -15.11 5.24 -14.53
CA ASP A 700 -15.39 4.24 -15.56
C ASP A 700 -16.89 4.05 -15.85
N LEU A 701 -17.74 4.50 -14.93
CA LEU A 701 -19.20 4.39 -15.01
C LEU A 701 -19.85 5.75 -15.24
N VAL A 702 -19.41 6.77 -14.50
CA VAL A 702 -20.04 8.10 -14.50
C VAL A 702 -19.00 9.17 -14.82
N HIS A 703 -19.26 9.95 -15.86
CA HIS A 703 -18.40 11.04 -16.32
C HIS A 703 -18.88 12.42 -15.84
N GLY A 704 -20.14 12.53 -15.43
CA GLY A 704 -20.61 13.75 -14.79
C GLY A 704 -22.06 13.70 -14.37
N VAL A 705 -22.40 14.62 -13.49
CA VAL A 705 -23.75 14.79 -12.96
C VAL A 705 -24.13 16.27 -12.99
N ARG A 706 -25.41 16.55 -13.24
CA ARG A 706 -26.00 17.89 -13.16
C ARG A 706 -27.31 17.78 -12.41
N ILE A 707 -27.40 18.48 -11.29
CA ILE A 707 -28.64 18.57 -10.51
C ILE A 707 -29.15 20.00 -10.64
N ARG A 708 -30.40 20.14 -11.07
CA ARG A 708 -31.11 21.41 -11.17
C ARG A 708 -32.53 21.23 -10.66
N GLU A 709 -33.19 22.35 -10.39
CA GLU A 709 -34.62 22.34 -10.12
C GLU A 709 -35.38 21.64 -11.27
N GLY A 710 -36.10 20.58 -10.92
CA GLY A 710 -36.99 19.84 -11.81
C GLY A 710 -36.30 18.78 -12.66
N LYS A 711 -34.95 18.69 -12.66
CA LYS A 711 -34.23 17.76 -13.53
C LYS A 711 -32.86 17.35 -12.99
N VAL A 712 -32.56 16.06 -13.10
CA VAL A 712 -31.21 15.51 -12.92
C VAL A 712 -30.71 14.94 -14.24
N GLU A 713 -29.48 15.24 -14.60
CA GLU A 713 -28.80 14.68 -15.78
C GLU A 713 -27.52 13.97 -15.34
N VAL A 714 -27.34 12.72 -15.75
CA VAL A 714 -26.13 11.94 -15.51
C VAL A 714 -25.58 11.49 -16.85
N GLN A 715 -24.28 11.69 -17.06
CA GLN A 715 -23.57 11.18 -18.23
C GLN A 715 -22.52 10.17 -17.77
N GLY A 716 -22.34 9.12 -18.56
CA GLY A 716 -21.40 8.07 -18.22
C GLY A 716 -21.11 7.15 -19.38
N ARG A 717 -20.38 6.08 -19.10
CA ARG A 717 -20.09 5.00 -20.04
C ARG A 717 -20.96 3.80 -19.68
N PRO A 718 -21.71 3.23 -20.64
CA PRO A 718 -22.49 2.06 -20.36
C PRO A 718 -21.51 0.91 -20.00
N PRO A 719 -21.76 0.15 -18.92
CA PRO A 719 -21.06 -1.11 -18.76
C PRO A 719 -21.36 -1.94 -20.00
N LYS A 720 -20.32 -2.52 -20.62
CA LYS A 720 -20.44 -3.28 -21.87
C LYS A 720 -21.55 -4.34 -21.82
N ASN A 721 -21.86 -4.85 -20.62
CA ASN A 721 -22.92 -5.81 -20.34
C ASN A 721 -23.36 -5.71 -18.87
N GLY A 722 -24.63 -6.02 -18.61
CA GLY A 722 -25.17 -6.27 -17.27
C GLY A 722 -26.11 -5.18 -16.75
N PRO A 723 -26.78 -5.44 -15.61
CA PRO A 723 -27.69 -4.47 -15.01
C PRO A 723 -26.90 -3.34 -14.34
N SER A 724 -27.36 -2.11 -14.56
CA SER A 724 -27.00 -0.92 -13.79
C SER A 724 -28.17 -0.50 -12.92
N CYS A 725 -27.86 -0.02 -11.72
CA CYS A 725 -28.84 0.48 -10.77
C CYS A 725 -28.36 1.80 -10.20
N TRP A 726 -28.79 2.92 -10.81
CA TRP A 726 -28.48 4.24 -10.28
C TRP A 726 -29.41 4.56 -9.11
N MET A 727 -28.84 5.05 -8.01
CA MET A 727 -29.62 5.39 -6.84
C MET A 727 -29.57 6.89 -6.55
N PHE A 728 -30.72 7.42 -6.17
CA PHE A 728 -30.91 8.80 -5.76
C PHE A 728 -31.63 8.85 -4.41
N HIS A 729 -31.33 9.88 -3.63
CA HIS A 729 -32.23 10.42 -2.64
C HIS A 729 -32.97 11.60 -3.28
N CYS A 730 -34.30 11.61 -3.23
CA CYS A 730 -35.11 12.70 -3.77
C CYS A 730 -36.20 13.09 -2.78
N GLU A 731 -36.22 14.36 -2.39
CA GLU A 731 -37.33 14.97 -1.65
C GLU A 731 -38.54 15.24 -2.57
N TRP A 732 -38.32 15.25 -3.88
CA TRP A 732 -39.31 15.61 -4.91
C TRP A 732 -39.95 14.37 -5.55
N ILE A 733 -41.07 14.57 -6.24
CA ILE A 733 -41.76 13.51 -6.99
C ILE A 733 -41.05 13.30 -8.33
N VAL A 734 -40.40 12.15 -8.53
CA VAL A 734 -39.93 11.66 -9.83
C VAL A 734 -41.14 11.30 -10.69
N LYS A 735 -41.28 11.99 -11.83
CA LYS A 735 -42.34 11.75 -12.82
C LYS A 735 -42.00 10.62 -13.77
N ASN A 736 -40.80 10.67 -14.32
CA ASN A 736 -40.25 9.66 -15.21
C ASN A 736 -38.72 9.71 -15.18
N ALA A 737 -38.11 8.67 -15.73
CA ALA A 737 -36.69 8.59 -15.98
C ALA A 737 -36.48 8.13 -17.42
N LEU A 738 -35.56 8.77 -18.14
CA LEU A 738 -35.21 8.45 -19.51
C LEU A 738 -33.74 8.10 -19.59
N LEU A 739 -33.40 6.98 -20.23
CA LEU A 739 -32.03 6.63 -20.63
C LEU A 739 -31.93 6.77 -22.14
N ASP A 740 -31.10 7.71 -22.61
CA ASP A 740 -30.98 8.09 -24.02
C ASP A 740 -32.35 8.38 -24.67
N GLY A 741 -33.23 9.07 -23.94
CA GLY A 741 -34.59 9.39 -24.39
C GLY A 741 -35.61 8.25 -24.25
N VAL A 742 -35.19 7.04 -23.85
CA VAL A 742 -36.08 5.89 -23.69
C VAL A 742 -36.51 5.75 -22.23
N PRO A 743 -37.82 5.60 -21.93
CA PRO A 743 -38.29 5.36 -20.56
C PRO A 743 -37.65 4.13 -19.92
N VAL A 744 -37.18 4.28 -18.69
CA VAL A 744 -36.57 3.20 -17.90
C VAL A 744 -37.32 2.95 -16.60
N ARG A 745 -37.09 1.78 -16.01
CA ARG A 745 -37.78 1.36 -14.79
C ARG A 745 -37.32 2.20 -13.60
N VAL A 746 -38.30 2.75 -12.89
CA VAL A 746 -38.08 3.49 -11.64
C VAL A 746 -38.77 2.75 -10.50
N SER A 747 -38.04 2.44 -9.44
CA SER A 747 -38.59 1.91 -8.19
C SER A 747 -38.34 2.88 -7.04
N ARG A 748 -39.24 2.92 -6.04
CA ARG A 748 -39.23 3.94 -4.97
C ARG A 748 -39.56 3.31 -3.62
N SER A 749 -38.92 3.82 -2.57
CA SER A 749 -39.19 3.44 -1.17
C SER A 749 -38.87 4.63 -0.27
N GLY A 750 -39.92 5.39 0.10
CA GLY A 750 -39.76 6.69 0.75
C GLY A 750 -38.98 7.65 -0.17
N PRO A 751 -37.94 8.35 0.33
CA PRO A 751 -37.14 9.27 -0.48
C PRO A 751 -36.10 8.56 -1.37
N LYS A 752 -35.97 7.22 -1.27
CA LYS A 752 -35.03 6.46 -2.09
C LYS A 752 -35.65 6.16 -3.45
N VAL A 753 -34.89 6.44 -4.50
CA VAL A 753 -35.26 6.19 -5.89
C VAL A 753 -34.17 5.35 -6.53
N TRP A 754 -34.56 4.26 -7.18
CA TRP A 754 -33.67 3.45 -8.00
C TRP A 754 -34.12 3.53 -9.45
N VAL A 755 -33.16 3.72 -10.33
CA VAL A 755 -33.34 3.64 -11.77
C VAL A 755 -32.59 2.42 -12.27
N GLU A 756 -33.33 1.46 -12.81
CA GLU A 756 -32.79 0.20 -13.29
C GLU A 756 -32.78 0.18 -14.81
N ALA A 757 -31.62 -0.14 -15.39
CA ALA A 757 -31.49 -0.44 -16.80
C ALA A 757 -30.55 -1.62 -17.02
N ALA A 758 -30.73 -2.31 -18.14
CA ALA A 758 -29.79 -3.31 -18.61
C ALA A 758 -29.24 -2.86 -19.96
N PHE A 759 -27.92 -2.84 -20.10
CA PHE A 759 -27.27 -2.56 -21.37
C PHE A 759 -27.10 -3.86 -22.15
N SER A 760 -27.58 -3.87 -23.40
CA SER A 760 -27.50 -5.02 -24.29
C SER A 760 -26.11 -5.16 -24.90
N PRO A 761 -25.61 -6.40 -25.09
CA PRO A 761 -24.35 -6.62 -25.80
C PRO A 761 -24.44 -6.09 -27.23
N GLY A 762 -23.49 -5.25 -27.64
CA GLY A 762 -23.33 -4.85 -29.05
C GLY A 762 -23.91 -3.49 -29.44
N GLU A 763 -24.49 -2.72 -28.52
CA GLU A 763 -24.98 -1.36 -28.86
C GLU A 763 -23.85 -0.35 -29.16
N GLY A 764 -22.58 -0.67 -28.93
CA GLY A 764 -21.44 0.15 -29.36
C GLY A 764 -21.43 1.59 -28.84
N LYS A 765 -22.30 1.95 -27.90
CA LYS A 765 -22.40 3.29 -27.35
C LYS A 765 -21.22 3.57 -26.43
N ASP A 766 -20.45 4.59 -26.75
CA ASP A 766 -19.35 5.09 -25.91
C ASP A 766 -19.84 5.94 -24.74
N SER A 767 -21.13 6.27 -24.69
CA SER A 767 -21.74 7.04 -23.62
C SER A 767 -23.24 6.78 -23.48
N TYR A 768 -23.77 7.08 -22.29
CA TYR A 768 -25.21 7.18 -22.03
C TYR A 768 -25.55 8.53 -21.41
N ARG A 769 -26.82 8.94 -21.56
CA ARG A 769 -27.43 10.06 -20.85
C ARG A 769 -28.66 9.57 -20.08
N LEU A 770 -28.61 9.67 -18.76
CA LEU A 770 -29.74 9.41 -17.89
C LEU A 770 -30.36 10.74 -17.44
N GLU A 771 -31.67 10.88 -17.60
CA GLU A 771 -32.44 12.07 -17.24
C GLU A 771 -33.55 11.68 -16.27
N LEU A 772 -33.60 12.36 -15.11
CA LEU A 772 -34.63 12.22 -14.10
C LEU A 772 -35.46 13.50 -14.05
N PHE A 773 -36.78 13.43 -14.25
CA PHE A 773 -37.65 14.60 -14.19
C PHE A 773 -38.41 14.63 -12.86
N LEU A 774 -38.38 15.79 -12.21
CA LEU A 774 -38.82 15.99 -10.84
C LEU A 774 -39.92 17.06 -10.77
N GLU A 775 -40.89 16.86 -9.89
CA GLU A 775 -41.92 17.83 -9.54
C GLU A 775 -41.93 18.06 -8.02
N LYS A 776 -42.04 19.31 -7.58
CA LYS A 776 -42.22 19.64 -6.17
C LYS A 776 -43.55 19.04 -5.67
N ARG A 777 -43.57 18.49 -4.46
CA ARG A 777 -44.82 18.14 -3.79
C ARG A 777 -45.64 19.42 -3.61
N ARG A 778 -46.90 19.42 -4.02
CA ARG A 778 -47.84 20.50 -3.64
C ARG A 778 -48.10 20.36 -2.13
N ASN A 779 -48.08 21.47 -1.39
CA ASN A 779 -48.36 21.45 0.05
C ASN A 779 -49.75 20.82 0.27
N GLY A 780 -49.80 19.64 0.92
CA GLY A 780 -51.05 18.93 1.25
C GLY A 780 -51.08 17.43 0.95
N GLU A 781 -50.05 16.83 0.32
CA GLU A 781 -49.97 15.38 0.00
C GLU A 781 -48.80 14.64 0.64
#